data_AF-A0A835GT60-F1
#
_entry.id   AF-A0A835GT60-F1
#
_cell.length_a   1.000
_cell.length_b   1.000
_cell.length_c   1.000
_cell.angle_alpha   90.00
_cell.angle_beta   90.00
_cell.angle_gamma   90.00
#
_symmetry.space_group_name_H-M   'P 1'
#
loop_
_entity.id
_entity.type
_entity.pdbx_description
1 polymer ?
#
loop_
_entity_poly.entity_id
_entity_poly.type
_entity_poly.pdbx_seq_one_letter_code
_entity_poly.pdbx_strand_id
1 'polypeptide(L)'
;MKYNQFNYNMAKLYWYAFTLIANTNRDMNKVAAKTGFTKNDTIYKEALWNTGVIMTSTIKLFLLTLTLSLTYNDAAKILGFFPLPSISHQVIFRHLTEELARRGHEVTVITTDPAYPNGDGPANLTEIDVHDFSYEQWRILYKLTSTGERDLIGQIRGAYHTLVNIVEMQLKVEPVQKILKEEKFDLLLLEACVRPALLLSHVVKAPVIQVSSLGTVDFNVGTIGSAWHPFLYPDTLSQRSYNLTKWEKIREFYTYYKLNRVMKEVEDAENLMAKRMFGPNVPSINELKNNVDLMLLNTYPLWDNNRPVPPSVVYMGGLHKNPQKELPKDLKEYLDSSKNGVVYISFGTNVQPSLLPLDRVQLMAKVFSQLPYDVLWKWDKDELPGRSKNIRISKWLPQSDLLRHPKIKVFITQGGLQSADEAITAGVPLIGVPMLGDQWYNVEKYVHHGIGLQLDLLTMTEDDFKNAILTILNNDSFRRNMEKLRSVIYDQPQPPLERAIWWTEHVLRHGGARHLRGPAANMSWAEYLELELVFTVLAVVLAITLDLKTYLDSSKNGVIYISFGTNVLPSLLPQDKIQIIAKVFSQLPYDVLWKWDKDELPGRSKNIRISKWLPQSDMLIALFLLSLSITCNDAARILAMFPVPSISHQVVFRPFTQELVRRGHQVTVITPDPAFPKGGAPANLTEIDVHDFSYETWKSLYEVTSTGDSDLILQMTVAFSIIVDIVEMQLKLDAVQKLLKEEKFDLLLLEACAKPSLVLSHVYKVPVIQVSSFGPMNFNVETIGSAWHPLLYPGILTKRSLNLSKWEKLVELWNFYRIENILKGVENSENEMGKRLFGPDVPTMSELKNNVDMLFLNAHPIWEGNRPVPPSVIYMGGLHQKPQKELPTQEFLLLDFYVISMLGDQWYNVEKYVHHGIGLQLDLLSTNEDEFKNAIHTVINDESYRKNVEKLRSVMYDQPQPPLERAIWWTEHVLRHGGARHLRGPAANMSWTEYLELELVLIVIAIVTGFLLVLSLIAYCLWKFVKMQMKYRKLKDN
;
A
#
# COMPACT_ATOMS: atom_id res chain seq x y z
N MET A 1 -13.39 16.45 -14.77
CA MET A 1 -13.05 16.74 -16.18
C MET A 1 -14.00 16.10 -17.20
N LYS A 2 -14.27 14.77 -17.20
CA LYS A 2 -15.10 14.09 -18.23
C LYS A 2 -16.43 14.78 -18.56
N TYR A 3 -17.13 15.36 -17.57
CA TYR A 3 -18.38 16.10 -17.73
C TYR A 3 -18.29 17.24 -18.78
N ASN A 4 -17.20 18.01 -18.79
CA ASN A 4 -16.99 19.09 -19.76
C ASN A 4 -16.75 18.56 -21.18
N GLN A 5 -16.09 17.40 -21.32
CA GLN A 5 -15.84 16.79 -22.63
C GLN A 5 -17.15 16.27 -23.25
N PHE A 6 -18.03 15.68 -22.43
CA PHE A 6 -19.37 15.26 -22.87
C PHE A 6 -20.21 16.48 -23.29
N ASN A 7 -20.30 17.50 -22.43
CA ASN A 7 -21.06 18.71 -22.74
C ASN A 7 -20.52 19.48 -23.96
N TYR A 8 -19.20 19.51 -24.17
CA TYR A 8 -18.58 20.13 -25.35
C TYR A 8 -18.85 19.33 -26.65
N ASN A 9 -18.77 18.00 -26.59
CA ASN A 9 -19.08 17.15 -27.74
C ASN A 9 -20.58 17.18 -28.07
N MET A 10 -21.45 17.18 -27.06
CA MET A 10 -22.90 17.38 -27.25
C MET A 10 -23.21 18.77 -27.79
N ALA A 11 -22.57 19.84 -27.29
CA ALA A 11 -22.70 21.19 -27.85
C ALA A 11 -22.27 21.25 -29.33
N LYS A 12 -21.20 20.54 -29.72
CA LYS A 12 -20.83 20.37 -31.14
C LYS A 12 -21.88 19.61 -31.94
N LEU A 13 -22.44 18.52 -31.39
CA LEU A 13 -23.47 17.72 -32.06
C LEU A 13 -24.77 18.51 -32.25
N TYR A 14 -25.19 19.24 -31.22
CA TYR A 14 -26.33 20.16 -31.26
C TYR A 14 -26.09 21.32 -32.24
N TRP A 15 -24.90 21.92 -32.27
CA TRP A 15 -24.55 22.95 -33.25
C TRP A 15 -24.59 22.40 -34.68
N TYR A 16 -24.07 21.19 -34.92
CA TYR A 16 -24.18 20.52 -36.22
C TYR A 16 -25.64 20.26 -36.61
N ALA A 17 -26.46 19.71 -35.71
CA ALA A 17 -27.87 19.46 -35.98
C ALA A 17 -28.64 20.75 -36.29
N PHE A 18 -28.44 21.81 -35.50
CA PHE A 18 -29.08 23.12 -35.70
C PHE A 18 -28.62 23.78 -37.01
N THR A 19 -27.32 23.70 -37.33
CA THR A 19 -26.76 24.19 -38.60
C THR A 19 -27.29 23.41 -39.80
N LEU A 20 -27.46 22.09 -39.69
CA LEU A 20 -28.03 21.24 -40.72
C LEU A 20 -29.49 21.60 -41.00
N ILE A 21 -30.32 21.71 -39.96
CA ILE A 21 -31.74 22.11 -40.06
C ILE A 21 -31.87 23.51 -40.67
N ALA A 22 -31.04 24.46 -40.23
CA ALA A 22 -31.01 25.82 -40.77
C ALA A 22 -30.64 25.83 -42.27
N ASN A 23 -29.65 25.06 -42.68
CA ASN A 23 -29.23 24.97 -44.08
C ASN A 23 -30.27 24.27 -44.96
N THR A 24 -30.89 23.18 -44.52
CA THR A 24 -31.92 22.47 -45.30
C THR A 24 -33.10 23.40 -45.63
N ASN A 25 -33.54 24.21 -44.66
CA ASN A 25 -34.57 25.23 -44.88
C ASN A 25 -34.11 26.35 -45.82
N ARG A 26 -32.84 26.74 -45.75
CA ARG A 26 -32.24 27.79 -46.60
C ARG A 26 -32.10 27.34 -48.06
N ASP A 27 -31.71 26.09 -48.28
CA ASP A 27 -31.52 25.52 -49.62
C ASP A 27 -32.83 25.10 -50.27
N MET A 28 -33.84 24.63 -49.51
CA MET A 28 -35.23 24.47 -50.01
C MET A 28 -35.76 25.75 -50.68
N ASN A 29 -35.52 26.91 -50.07
CA ASN A 29 -35.92 28.21 -50.64
C ASN A 29 -35.10 28.59 -51.89
N LYS A 30 -33.80 28.24 -51.96
CA LYS A 30 -32.98 28.43 -53.17
C LYS A 30 -33.39 27.49 -54.31
N VAL A 31 -33.78 26.25 -53.99
CA VAL A 31 -34.25 25.26 -54.99
C VAL A 31 -35.55 25.73 -55.61
N ALA A 32 -36.54 26.17 -54.82
CA ALA A 32 -37.78 26.77 -55.34
C ALA A 32 -37.49 27.96 -56.28
N ALA A 33 -36.59 28.87 -55.88
CA ALA A 33 -36.16 30.01 -56.68
C ALA A 33 -35.39 29.66 -57.98
N LYS A 34 -34.91 28.41 -58.14
CA LYS A 34 -34.24 27.91 -59.35
C LYS A 34 -35.09 26.97 -60.22
N THR A 35 -36.10 26.33 -59.65
CA THR A 35 -36.92 25.29 -60.31
C THR A 35 -38.32 25.76 -60.67
N GLY A 36 -38.75 26.93 -60.17
CA GLY A 36 -40.06 27.52 -60.48
C GLY A 36 -41.23 26.99 -59.65
N PHE A 37 -41.01 25.98 -58.79
CA PHE A 37 -42.04 25.51 -57.87
C PHE A 37 -42.49 26.62 -56.91
N THR A 38 -43.80 26.77 -56.78
CA THR A 38 -44.46 27.75 -55.94
C THR A 38 -44.86 27.14 -54.60
N LYS A 39 -45.22 27.98 -53.62
CA LYS A 39 -45.78 27.52 -52.33
C LYS A 39 -47.12 26.77 -52.45
N ASN A 40 -47.75 26.76 -53.63
CA ASN A 40 -49.00 26.06 -53.86
C ASN A 40 -48.83 24.62 -54.35
N ASP A 41 -47.67 24.25 -54.89
CA ASP A 41 -47.45 22.94 -55.51
C ASP A 41 -47.39 21.81 -54.47
N THR A 42 -48.03 20.68 -54.79
CA THR A 42 -48.20 19.54 -53.86
C THR A 42 -46.87 19.00 -53.36
N ILE A 43 -45.89 18.83 -54.25
CA ILE A 43 -44.54 18.33 -53.93
C ILE A 43 -43.83 19.27 -52.95
N TYR A 44 -44.01 20.59 -53.07
CA TYR A 44 -43.42 21.57 -52.15
C TYR A 44 -44.08 21.51 -50.77
N LYS A 45 -45.40 21.25 -50.72
CA LYS A 45 -46.15 21.03 -49.48
C LYS A 45 -45.77 19.70 -48.80
N GLU A 46 -45.59 18.62 -49.55
CA GLU A 46 -45.11 17.34 -49.02
C GLU A 46 -43.67 17.44 -48.51
N ALA A 47 -42.77 18.12 -49.23
CA ALA A 47 -41.41 18.35 -48.78
C ALA A 47 -41.38 19.20 -47.49
N LEU A 48 -42.16 20.28 -47.42
CA LEU A 48 -42.31 21.06 -46.19
C LEU A 48 -42.91 20.24 -45.04
N TRP A 49 -43.98 19.46 -45.30
CA TRP A 49 -44.59 18.58 -44.31
C TRP A 49 -43.59 17.57 -43.77
N ASN A 50 -42.83 16.89 -44.63
CA ASN A 50 -41.79 15.94 -44.24
C ASN A 50 -40.68 16.63 -43.44
N THR A 51 -40.23 17.83 -43.80
CA THR A 51 -39.28 18.58 -42.95
C THR A 51 -39.89 19.00 -41.60
N GLY A 52 -41.19 19.28 -41.53
CA GLY A 52 -41.91 19.56 -40.29
C GLY A 52 -42.11 18.33 -39.40
N VAL A 53 -42.39 17.16 -39.99
CA VAL A 53 -42.45 15.87 -39.31
C VAL A 53 -41.07 15.46 -38.80
N ILE A 54 -40.01 15.64 -39.59
CA ILE A 54 -38.62 15.46 -39.13
C ILE A 54 -38.32 16.42 -37.98
N MET A 55 -38.55 17.73 -38.14
CA MET A 55 -38.23 18.73 -37.11
C MET A 55 -39.00 18.51 -35.80
N THR A 56 -40.30 18.16 -35.87
CA THR A 56 -41.07 17.82 -34.66
C THR A 56 -40.65 16.48 -34.05
N SER A 57 -40.17 15.53 -34.85
CA SER A 57 -39.57 14.28 -34.35
C SER A 57 -38.21 14.53 -33.70
N THR A 58 -37.37 15.42 -34.27
CA THR A 58 -36.11 15.84 -33.65
C THR A 58 -36.34 16.65 -32.39
N ILE A 59 -37.36 17.50 -32.32
CA ILE A 59 -37.74 18.22 -31.08
C ILE A 59 -38.28 17.26 -30.03
N LYS A 60 -39.11 16.28 -30.40
CA LYS A 60 -39.55 15.21 -29.49
C LYS A 60 -38.39 14.36 -29.00
N LEU A 61 -37.46 13.99 -29.89
CA LEU A 61 -36.27 13.22 -29.53
C LEU A 61 -35.34 14.04 -28.63
N PHE A 62 -35.16 15.34 -28.92
CA PHE A 62 -34.40 16.29 -28.08
C PHE A 62 -35.03 16.40 -26.69
N LEU A 63 -36.35 16.63 -26.60
CA LEU A 63 -37.07 16.68 -25.32
C LEU A 63 -37.01 15.35 -24.59
N LEU A 64 -37.10 14.21 -25.28
CA LEU A 64 -36.96 12.88 -24.70
C LEU A 64 -35.55 12.65 -24.15
N THR A 65 -34.50 12.96 -24.92
CA THR A 65 -33.11 12.90 -24.44
C THR A 65 -32.85 13.89 -23.32
N LEU A 66 -33.48 15.07 -23.33
CA LEU A 66 -33.38 16.06 -22.28
C LEU A 66 -34.01 15.51 -20.99
N THR A 67 -35.22 14.95 -21.05
CA THR A 67 -35.85 14.28 -19.89
C THR A 67 -35.05 13.08 -19.41
N LEU A 68 -34.52 12.24 -20.30
CA LEU A 68 -33.68 11.09 -19.93
C LEU A 68 -32.33 11.53 -19.31
N SER A 69 -31.77 12.67 -19.72
CA SER A 69 -30.58 13.27 -19.12
C SER A 69 -30.87 14.14 -17.88
N LEU A 70 -32.15 14.37 -17.56
CA LEU A 70 -32.60 14.96 -16.29
C LEU A 70 -32.94 13.89 -15.24
N THR A 71 -32.94 12.60 -15.60
CA THR A 71 -33.29 11.48 -14.73
C THR A 71 -32.14 10.50 -14.52
N TYR A 72 -31.07 10.91 -13.81
CA TYR A 72 -30.37 10.06 -12.83
C TYR A 72 -29.34 10.85 -11.99
N ASN A 73 -29.84 11.71 -11.09
CA ASN A 73 -29.07 12.19 -9.93
C ASN A 73 -29.73 11.58 -8.68
N ASP A 74 -29.39 10.34 -8.33
CA ASP A 74 -29.83 9.73 -7.07
C ASP A 74 -29.08 10.42 -5.91
N ALA A 75 -29.76 11.40 -5.32
CA ALA A 75 -29.32 12.17 -4.17
C ALA A 75 -29.35 11.29 -2.89
N ALA A 76 -28.35 10.41 -2.76
CA ALA A 76 -28.24 9.51 -1.63
C ALA A 76 -28.29 10.26 -0.28
N LYS A 77 -28.94 9.64 0.71
CA LYS A 77 -29.12 10.16 2.07
C LYS A 77 -28.06 9.58 2.99
N ILE A 78 -27.18 10.43 3.54
CA ILE A 78 -25.93 10.04 4.20
C ILE A 78 -25.94 10.47 5.67
N LEU A 79 -25.58 9.55 6.59
CA LEU A 79 -25.42 9.86 8.01
C LEU A 79 -23.94 9.86 8.42
N GLY A 80 -23.43 11.03 8.80
CA GLY A 80 -22.15 11.19 9.49
C GLY A 80 -22.29 11.08 11.01
N PHE A 81 -21.40 10.34 11.66
CA PHE A 81 -21.28 10.34 13.12
C PHE A 81 -19.81 10.51 13.53
N PHE A 82 -19.52 11.69 14.09
CA PHE A 82 -18.19 12.12 14.49
C PHE A 82 -18.17 12.45 15.99
N PRO A 83 -18.20 11.42 16.86
CA PRO A 83 -18.42 11.56 18.30
C PRO A 83 -17.31 12.23 19.12
N LEU A 84 -16.06 12.30 18.66
CA LEU A 84 -14.97 12.82 19.50
C LEU A 84 -15.10 14.35 19.71
N PRO A 85 -15.06 14.87 20.95
CA PRO A 85 -15.00 16.31 21.24
C PRO A 85 -13.61 16.88 20.94
N SER A 86 -13.32 17.07 19.65
CA SER A 86 -12.08 17.67 19.18
C SER A 86 -12.26 18.36 17.82
N ILE A 87 -12.28 19.70 17.83
CA ILE A 87 -12.23 20.57 16.64
C ILE A 87 -11.24 20.07 15.57
N SER A 88 -10.04 19.62 15.95
CA SER A 88 -9.01 19.12 15.01
C SER A 88 -9.40 17.83 14.27
N HIS A 89 -10.38 17.08 14.76
CA HIS A 89 -11.02 15.97 14.04
C HIS A 89 -12.17 16.48 13.18
N GLN A 90 -13.05 17.32 13.75
CA GLN A 90 -14.24 17.83 13.05
C GLN A 90 -13.89 18.62 11.77
N VAL A 91 -12.79 19.39 11.76
CA VAL A 91 -12.31 20.09 10.55
C VAL A 91 -11.82 19.16 9.42
N ILE A 92 -11.63 17.87 9.68
CA ILE A 92 -11.40 16.87 8.62
C ILE A 92 -12.73 16.48 7.97
N PHE A 93 -13.75 16.22 8.80
CA PHE A 93 -15.02 15.65 8.36
C PHE A 93 -15.96 16.66 7.71
N ARG A 94 -15.93 17.93 8.16
CA ARG A 94 -16.71 19.04 7.57
C ARG A 94 -16.50 19.16 6.06
N HIS A 95 -15.25 19.20 5.59
CA HIS A 95 -14.96 19.34 4.16
C HIS A 95 -15.52 18.19 3.30
N LEU A 96 -15.58 16.97 3.84
CA LEU A 96 -16.20 15.83 3.18
C LEU A 96 -17.73 15.97 3.12
N THR A 97 -18.36 16.35 4.24
CA THR A 97 -19.82 16.46 4.36
C THR A 97 -20.38 17.68 3.60
N GLU A 98 -19.68 18.81 3.63
CA GLU A 98 -20.00 20.01 2.84
C GLU A 98 -19.92 19.74 1.33
N GLU A 99 -18.89 19.05 0.85
CA GLU A 99 -18.73 18.73 -0.58
C GLU A 99 -19.75 17.68 -1.06
N LEU A 100 -20.13 16.70 -0.23
CA LEU A 100 -21.24 15.79 -0.51
C LEU A 100 -22.57 16.55 -0.64
N ALA A 101 -22.88 17.45 0.30
CA ALA A 101 -24.05 18.30 0.21
C ALA A 101 -23.99 19.22 -1.03
N ARG A 102 -22.82 19.80 -1.36
CA ARG A 102 -22.62 20.63 -2.55
C ARG A 102 -22.82 19.87 -3.87
N ARG A 103 -22.70 18.54 -3.87
CA ARG A 103 -23.01 17.65 -5.00
C ARG A 103 -24.46 17.20 -5.07
N GLY A 104 -25.27 17.51 -4.06
CA GLY A 104 -26.71 17.28 -4.03
C GLY A 104 -27.17 16.14 -3.14
N HIS A 105 -26.28 15.46 -2.40
CA HIS A 105 -26.66 14.46 -1.40
C HIS A 105 -27.42 15.11 -0.22
N GLU A 106 -28.34 14.38 0.41
CA GLU A 106 -28.90 14.80 1.70
C GLU A 106 -27.98 14.30 2.82
N VAL A 107 -27.35 15.21 3.56
CA VAL A 107 -26.31 14.86 4.54
C VAL A 107 -26.75 15.27 5.94
N THR A 108 -26.87 14.30 6.84
CA THR A 108 -27.11 14.53 8.27
C THR A 108 -25.85 14.18 9.06
N VAL A 109 -25.41 15.05 9.95
CA VAL A 109 -24.15 14.90 10.70
C VAL A 109 -24.38 15.08 12.19
N ILE A 110 -24.04 14.06 12.98
CA ILE A 110 -23.96 14.17 14.44
C ILE A 110 -22.52 14.56 14.79
N THR A 111 -22.31 15.77 15.33
CA THR A 111 -20.97 16.35 15.54
C THR A 111 -20.87 17.12 16.86
N THR A 112 -19.68 17.07 17.47
CA THR A 112 -19.32 17.86 18.65
C THR A 112 -18.91 19.29 18.33
N ASP A 113 -18.73 19.65 17.06
CA ASP A 113 -18.47 21.02 16.64
C ASP A 113 -19.17 21.26 15.28
N PRO A 114 -20.40 21.79 15.25
CA PRO A 114 -21.06 22.16 13.99
C PRO A 114 -20.33 23.28 13.24
N ALA A 115 -20.42 23.26 11.91
CA ALA A 115 -19.93 24.32 11.03
C ALA A 115 -20.90 25.51 10.94
N TYR A 116 -22.21 25.24 10.97
CA TYR A 116 -23.29 26.22 10.76
C TYR A 116 -24.26 26.27 11.96
N PRO A 117 -23.78 26.63 13.18
CA PRO A 117 -24.59 26.60 14.40
C PRO A 117 -25.81 27.55 14.40
N ASN A 118 -25.90 28.47 13.43
CA ASN A 118 -27.04 29.37 13.28
C ASN A 118 -28.06 28.90 12.22
N GLY A 119 -27.85 27.73 11.61
CA GLY A 119 -28.67 27.24 10.49
C GLY A 119 -28.38 27.95 9.15
N ASP A 120 -27.21 28.56 9.02
CA ASP A 120 -26.75 29.34 7.85
C ASP A 120 -26.03 28.50 6.76
N GLY A 121 -26.11 27.16 6.87
CA GLY A 121 -25.48 26.21 5.97
C GLY A 121 -26.33 25.82 4.73
N PRO A 122 -25.83 24.88 3.90
CA PRO A 122 -26.59 24.32 2.78
C PRO A 122 -27.91 23.68 3.24
N ALA A 123 -29.00 23.92 2.51
CA ALA A 123 -30.34 23.44 2.88
C ALA A 123 -30.49 21.89 2.91
N ASN A 124 -29.51 21.17 2.39
CA ASN A 124 -29.39 19.71 2.40
C ASN A 124 -28.25 19.19 3.30
N LEU A 125 -27.73 20.03 4.20
CA LEU A 125 -26.81 19.66 5.28
C LEU A 125 -27.49 19.94 6.64
N THR A 126 -27.75 18.89 7.41
CA THR A 126 -28.32 18.98 8.78
C THR A 126 -27.25 18.61 9.80
N GLU A 127 -26.84 19.54 10.65
CA GLU A 127 -25.94 19.27 11.77
C GLU A 127 -26.71 19.13 13.09
N ILE A 128 -26.50 18.00 13.79
CA ILE A 128 -27.01 17.74 15.13
C ILE A 128 -25.87 17.99 16.11
N ASP A 129 -25.97 19.10 16.83
CA ASP A 129 -24.98 19.54 17.82
C ASP A 129 -25.00 18.67 19.08
N VAL A 130 -23.82 18.17 19.47
CA VAL A 130 -23.58 17.45 20.73
C VAL A 130 -22.36 18.01 21.50
N HIS A 131 -21.98 19.28 21.29
CA HIS A 131 -20.79 19.93 21.84
C HIS A 131 -20.69 19.86 23.37
N ASP A 132 -21.60 20.53 24.09
CA ASP A 132 -21.36 20.96 25.49
C ASP A 132 -21.06 19.80 26.45
N PHE A 133 -21.94 18.79 26.49
CA PHE A 133 -21.78 17.66 27.42
C PHE A 133 -20.61 16.76 27.01
N SER A 134 -20.36 16.58 25.70
CA SER A 134 -19.22 15.81 25.20
C SER A 134 -17.91 16.45 25.65
N TYR A 135 -17.82 17.78 25.49
CA TYR A 135 -16.68 18.56 25.93
C TYR A 135 -16.57 18.68 27.46
N GLU A 136 -17.67 18.67 28.21
CA GLU A 136 -17.62 18.61 29.68
C GLU A 136 -16.93 17.33 30.16
N GLN A 137 -17.37 16.15 29.68
CA GLN A 137 -16.76 14.87 30.04
C GLN A 137 -15.27 14.84 29.64
N TRP A 138 -14.92 15.37 28.47
CA TRP A 138 -13.53 15.46 28.02
C TRP A 138 -12.66 16.40 28.89
N ARG A 139 -13.20 17.53 29.36
CA ARG A 139 -12.52 18.45 30.30
C ARG A 139 -12.30 17.80 31.67
N ILE A 140 -13.19 16.90 32.13
CA ILE A 140 -13.03 16.14 33.37
C ILE A 140 -11.85 15.16 33.24
N LEU A 141 -11.80 14.38 32.16
CA LEU A 141 -10.68 13.49 31.84
C LEU A 141 -9.34 14.26 31.76
N TYR A 142 -9.32 15.38 31.03
CA TYR A 142 -8.09 16.18 30.85
C TYR A 142 -7.53 16.62 32.21
N LYS A 143 -8.38 17.14 33.12
CA LYS A 143 -7.95 17.53 34.46
C LYS A 143 -7.27 16.37 35.20
N LEU A 144 -7.92 15.21 35.26
CA LEU A 144 -7.40 14.00 35.93
C LEU A 144 -6.06 13.51 35.35
N THR A 145 -5.90 13.56 34.02
CA THR A 145 -4.67 13.11 33.33
C THR A 145 -3.55 14.14 33.33
N SER A 146 -3.87 15.43 33.43
CA SER A 146 -2.88 16.52 33.40
C SER A 146 -2.05 16.66 34.68
N THR A 147 -2.56 16.17 35.82
CA THR A 147 -1.97 16.33 37.15
C THR A 147 -1.27 15.08 37.72
N GLY A 148 -1.16 14.00 36.94
CA GLY A 148 -0.56 12.72 37.36
C GLY A 148 0.73 12.36 36.59
N GLU A 149 1.25 11.16 36.86
CA GLU A 149 2.30 10.56 36.02
C GLU A 149 1.77 10.36 34.59
N ARG A 150 2.52 10.84 33.60
CA ARG A 150 2.09 10.85 32.19
C ARG A 150 2.34 9.52 31.47
N ASP A 151 1.96 8.39 32.09
CA ASP A 151 1.97 7.08 31.42
C ASP A 151 0.91 7.04 30.31
N LEU A 152 1.36 6.69 29.10
CA LEU A 152 0.51 6.54 27.92
C LEU A 152 -0.62 5.53 28.15
N ILE A 153 -0.37 4.42 28.85
CA ILE A 153 -1.39 3.38 29.09
C ILE A 153 -2.53 3.92 29.98
N GLY A 154 -2.19 4.74 30.98
CA GLY A 154 -3.15 5.49 31.79
C GLY A 154 -3.99 6.47 30.97
N GLN A 155 -3.35 7.29 30.13
CA GLN A 155 -4.04 8.25 29.26
C GLN A 155 -5.01 7.56 28.29
N ILE A 156 -4.56 6.52 27.58
CA ILE A 156 -5.36 5.78 26.60
C ILE A 156 -6.55 5.06 27.28
N ARG A 157 -6.33 4.40 28.43
CA ARG A 157 -7.45 3.82 29.21
C ARG A 157 -8.50 4.86 29.56
N GLY A 158 -8.08 6.02 30.09
CA GLY A 158 -8.99 7.10 30.46
C GLY A 158 -9.77 7.67 29.27
N ALA A 159 -9.08 7.93 28.15
CA ALA A 159 -9.68 8.44 26.92
C ALA A 159 -10.77 7.53 26.36
N TYR A 160 -10.46 6.24 26.19
CA TYR A 160 -11.41 5.32 25.58
C TYR A 160 -12.61 4.98 26.48
N HIS A 161 -12.44 4.80 27.79
CA HIS A 161 -13.59 4.64 28.70
C HIS A 161 -14.46 5.91 28.76
N THR A 162 -13.87 7.11 28.67
CA THR A 162 -14.64 8.37 28.60
C THR A 162 -15.42 8.46 27.28
N LEU A 163 -14.85 8.00 26.17
CA LEU A 163 -15.54 7.90 24.87
C LEU A 163 -16.76 6.97 24.90
N VAL A 164 -16.72 5.84 25.63
CA VAL A 164 -17.90 4.97 25.79
C VAL A 164 -19.07 5.74 26.41
N ASN A 165 -18.80 6.52 27.46
CA ASN A 165 -19.82 7.34 28.12
C ASN A 165 -20.33 8.47 27.21
N ILE A 166 -19.43 9.16 26.51
CA ILE A 166 -19.79 10.23 25.56
C ILE A 166 -20.72 9.70 24.46
N VAL A 167 -20.38 8.56 23.85
CA VAL A 167 -21.23 7.95 22.80
C VAL A 167 -22.57 7.48 23.37
N GLU A 168 -22.61 6.90 24.58
CA GLU A 168 -23.88 6.53 25.23
C GLU A 168 -24.77 7.76 25.52
N MET A 169 -24.19 8.93 25.79
CA MET A 169 -24.94 10.18 25.95
C MET A 169 -25.41 10.74 24.60
N GLN A 170 -24.53 10.80 23.59
CA GLN A 170 -24.85 11.31 22.25
C GLN A 170 -25.97 10.50 21.58
N LEU A 171 -25.91 9.17 21.65
CA LEU A 171 -26.93 8.29 21.08
C LEU A 171 -28.27 8.35 21.82
N LYS A 172 -28.37 9.02 22.98
CA LYS A 172 -29.63 9.27 23.73
C LYS A 172 -30.24 10.65 23.46
N VAL A 173 -29.55 11.55 22.76
CA VAL A 173 -30.07 12.88 22.39
C VAL A 173 -31.31 12.72 21.52
N GLU A 174 -32.37 13.50 21.77
CA GLU A 174 -33.70 13.27 21.18
C GLU A 174 -33.71 13.40 19.64
N PRO A 175 -33.14 14.44 19.02
CA PRO A 175 -32.88 14.48 17.58
C PRO A 175 -32.16 13.25 17.00
N VAL A 176 -31.15 12.70 17.71
CA VAL A 176 -30.42 11.49 17.29
C VAL A 176 -31.34 10.25 17.39
N GLN A 177 -32.05 10.11 18.51
CA GLN A 177 -33.05 9.06 18.73
C GLN A 177 -34.22 9.12 17.74
N LYS A 178 -34.51 10.29 17.15
CA LYS A 178 -35.52 10.46 16.12
C LYS A 178 -35.03 9.95 14.76
N ILE A 179 -33.91 10.46 14.26
CA ILE A 179 -33.39 10.04 12.93
C ILE A 179 -33.04 8.55 12.89
N LEU A 180 -32.60 7.95 14.01
CA LEU A 180 -32.31 6.52 14.10
C LEU A 180 -33.56 5.61 14.14
N LYS A 181 -34.78 6.18 14.12
CA LYS A 181 -36.07 5.44 14.13
C LYS A 181 -36.93 5.76 12.92
N GLU A 182 -36.96 7.02 12.50
CA GLU A 182 -37.87 7.52 11.47
C GLU A 182 -37.22 7.56 10.08
N GLU A 183 -35.90 7.79 10.00
CA GLU A 183 -35.18 7.97 8.74
C GLU A 183 -34.52 6.67 8.23
N LYS A 184 -34.23 6.65 6.93
CA LYS A 184 -33.33 5.70 6.30
C LYS A 184 -32.16 6.46 5.69
N PHE A 185 -31.00 5.80 5.64
CA PHE A 185 -29.80 6.33 5.02
C PHE A 185 -29.22 5.26 4.10
N ASP A 186 -28.61 5.69 3.00
CA ASP A 186 -27.96 4.85 2.00
C ASP A 186 -26.47 4.61 2.34
N LEU A 187 -25.92 5.38 3.29
CA LEU A 187 -24.53 5.32 3.70
C LEU A 187 -24.29 5.84 5.13
N LEU A 188 -23.37 5.19 5.84
CA LEU A 188 -22.79 5.70 7.09
C LEU A 188 -21.34 6.17 6.89
N LEU A 189 -21.03 7.39 7.37
CA LEU A 189 -19.67 7.89 7.57
C LEU A 189 -19.37 7.91 9.07
N LEU A 190 -18.48 7.04 9.54
CA LEU A 190 -18.23 6.83 10.99
C LEU A 190 -16.78 7.18 11.36
N GLU A 191 -16.57 7.89 12.47
CA GLU A 191 -15.22 8.21 12.95
C GLU A 191 -14.39 6.95 13.27
N ALA A 192 -13.29 6.76 12.55
CA ALA A 192 -12.52 5.51 12.58
C ALA A 192 -11.90 5.20 13.95
N CYS A 193 -11.55 6.22 14.73
CA CYS A 193 -10.92 6.04 16.04
C CYS A 193 -11.91 5.82 17.20
N VAL A 194 -13.22 5.81 16.95
CA VAL A 194 -14.24 5.62 18.00
C VAL A 194 -15.08 4.37 17.70
N ARG A 195 -14.58 3.18 18.10
CA ARG A 195 -15.24 1.88 17.81
C ARG A 195 -16.75 1.84 18.12
N PRO A 196 -17.27 2.44 19.20
CA PRO A 196 -18.72 2.51 19.46
C PRO A 196 -19.58 3.09 18.33
N ALA A 197 -19.03 3.92 17.43
CA ALA A 197 -19.76 4.43 16.28
C ALA A 197 -20.28 3.31 15.36
N LEU A 198 -19.60 2.14 15.32
CA LEU A 198 -20.01 0.96 14.57
C LEU A 198 -21.39 0.42 14.98
N LEU A 199 -21.92 0.78 16.16
CA LEU A 199 -23.29 0.43 16.57
C LEU A 199 -24.35 0.96 15.59
N LEU A 200 -24.10 2.10 14.92
CA LEU A 200 -25.00 2.61 13.90
C LEU A 200 -25.15 1.65 12.70
N SER A 201 -24.14 0.83 12.39
CA SER A 201 -24.25 -0.18 11.33
C SER A 201 -25.29 -1.27 11.63
N HIS A 202 -25.52 -1.57 12.92
CA HIS A 202 -26.56 -2.50 13.35
C HIS A 202 -27.96 -1.87 13.31
N VAL A 203 -28.06 -0.59 13.67
CA VAL A 203 -29.33 0.16 13.75
C VAL A 203 -29.83 0.52 12.36
N VAL A 204 -29.00 1.22 11.57
CA VAL A 204 -29.37 1.81 10.27
C VAL A 204 -29.22 0.81 9.11
N LYS A 205 -28.30 -0.14 9.22
CA LYS A 205 -28.07 -1.24 8.25
C LYS A 205 -27.70 -0.80 6.83
N ALA A 206 -27.06 0.36 6.71
CA ALA A 206 -26.46 0.86 5.47
C ALA A 206 -24.96 0.50 5.38
N PRO A 207 -24.34 0.51 4.17
CA PRO A 207 -22.91 0.40 3.98
C PRO A 207 -22.09 1.39 4.83
N VAL A 208 -20.87 1.01 5.21
CA VAL A 208 -20.06 1.75 6.19
C VAL A 208 -18.71 2.18 5.63
N ILE A 209 -18.48 3.49 5.61
CA ILE A 209 -17.15 4.07 5.45
C ILE A 209 -16.66 4.54 6.81
N GLN A 210 -15.51 4.01 7.27
CA GLN A 210 -14.79 4.63 8.38
C GLN A 210 -13.96 5.81 7.87
N VAL A 211 -13.95 6.93 8.59
CA VAL A 211 -13.15 8.12 8.26
C VAL A 211 -12.23 8.43 9.43
N SER A 212 -10.92 8.30 9.23
CA SER A 212 -9.91 8.65 10.21
C SER A 212 -9.42 10.07 9.98
N SER A 213 -9.48 10.90 11.01
CA SER A 213 -8.85 12.22 11.07
C SER A 213 -7.32 12.14 11.24
N LEU A 214 -6.83 10.98 11.70
CA LEU A 214 -5.43 10.65 11.92
C LEU A 214 -4.99 9.47 11.01
N GLY A 215 -3.89 8.80 11.36
CA GLY A 215 -3.48 7.53 10.73
C GLY A 215 -4.34 6.33 11.17
N THR A 216 -3.75 5.14 11.14
CA THR A 216 -4.35 3.91 11.69
C THR A 216 -3.96 3.72 13.15
N VAL A 217 -4.94 3.47 14.02
CA VAL A 217 -4.71 2.76 15.30
C VAL A 217 -4.95 1.26 15.12
N ASP A 218 -4.35 0.44 15.99
CA ASP A 218 -4.19 -1.02 15.85
C ASP A 218 -5.48 -1.75 15.43
N PHE A 219 -6.60 -1.47 16.08
CA PHE A 219 -7.87 -2.12 15.78
C PHE A 219 -8.42 -1.80 14.38
N ASN A 220 -8.04 -0.68 13.76
CA ASN A 220 -8.37 -0.41 12.36
C ASN A 220 -7.56 -1.31 11.41
N VAL A 221 -6.31 -1.65 11.74
CA VAL A 221 -5.42 -2.48 10.89
C VAL A 221 -6.03 -3.86 10.67
N GLY A 222 -6.55 -4.48 11.73
CA GLY A 222 -7.33 -5.71 11.65
C GLY A 222 -8.65 -5.52 10.90
N THR A 223 -9.40 -4.45 11.20
CA THR A 223 -10.71 -4.16 10.58
C THR A 223 -10.65 -4.12 9.05
N ILE A 224 -9.59 -3.54 8.48
CA ILE A 224 -9.41 -3.38 7.02
C ILE A 224 -8.59 -4.50 6.36
N GLY A 225 -7.88 -5.33 7.13
CA GLY A 225 -7.01 -6.38 6.60
C GLY A 225 -5.67 -5.88 6.04
N SER A 226 -5.13 -4.79 6.62
CA SER A 226 -3.81 -4.25 6.25
C SER A 226 -2.66 -5.02 6.90
N ALA A 227 -1.45 -4.86 6.36
CA ALA A 227 -0.25 -5.45 6.96
C ALA A 227 0.02 -4.86 8.36
N TRP A 228 0.28 -5.75 9.32
CA TRP A 228 0.63 -5.43 10.70
C TRP A 228 2.04 -5.94 11.03
N HIS A 229 2.89 -5.07 11.59
CA HIS A 229 4.21 -5.40 12.13
C HIS A 229 4.67 -4.27 13.05
N PRO A 230 5.02 -4.52 14.33
CA PRO A 230 5.08 -3.49 15.36
C PRO A 230 6.22 -2.48 15.15
N PHE A 231 7.30 -2.90 14.49
CA PHE A 231 8.48 -2.06 14.24
C PHE A 231 8.58 -1.48 12.82
N LEU A 232 7.82 -2.03 11.85
CA LEU A 232 7.83 -1.56 10.46
C LEU A 232 6.66 -0.60 10.21
N TYR A 233 5.51 -0.91 10.79
CA TYR A 233 4.27 -0.15 10.68
C TYR A 233 3.73 0.21 12.08
N PRO A 234 4.54 0.86 12.93
CA PRO A 234 4.17 1.21 14.31
C PRO A 234 2.84 1.97 14.36
N ASP A 235 2.13 1.79 15.47
CA ASP A 235 0.88 2.49 15.75
C ASP A 235 1.14 3.99 15.87
N THR A 236 0.16 4.82 15.50
CA THR A 236 0.18 6.26 15.77
C THR A 236 0.42 6.64 17.23
N LEU A 237 0.18 5.74 18.18
CA LEU A 237 0.42 5.90 19.62
C LEU A 237 1.84 5.47 20.08
N SER A 238 2.67 4.91 19.20
CA SER A 238 4.06 4.56 19.52
C SER A 238 4.88 5.80 19.89
N GLN A 239 5.69 5.71 20.94
CA GLN A 239 6.57 6.81 21.39
C GLN A 239 7.99 6.73 20.81
N ARG A 240 8.36 5.56 20.26
CA ARG A 240 9.63 5.27 19.60
C ARG A 240 9.40 4.31 18.43
N SER A 241 9.97 4.63 17.28
CA SER A 241 9.73 3.97 15.99
C SER A 241 11.03 3.66 15.24
N TYR A 242 12.03 4.55 15.34
CA TYR A 242 13.24 4.49 14.51
C TYR A 242 14.49 4.15 15.31
N ASN A 243 15.41 3.41 14.67
CA ASN A 243 16.74 3.07 15.19
C ASN A 243 16.73 2.38 16.57
N LEU A 244 15.69 1.58 16.84
CA LEU A 244 15.48 0.91 18.12
C LEU A 244 16.59 -0.11 18.42
N THR A 245 17.21 0.01 19.60
CA THR A 245 18.07 -1.05 20.15
C THR A 245 17.26 -2.32 20.47
N LYS A 246 17.92 -3.47 20.64
CA LYS A 246 17.23 -4.73 21.01
C LYS A 246 16.42 -4.60 22.31
N TRP A 247 16.85 -3.77 23.26
CA TRP A 247 16.11 -3.47 24.49
C TRP A 247 14.90 -2.54 24.28
N GLU A 248 14.99 -1.59 23.35
CA GLU A 248 13.84 -0.77 22.95
C GLU A 248 12.80 -1.60 22.18
N LYS A 249 13.20 -2.50 21.27
CA LYS A 249 12.26 -3.44 20.62
C LYS A 249 11.44 -4.22 21.66
N ILE A 250 12.10 -4.76 22.69
CA ILE A 250 11.43 -5.48 23.79
C ILE A 250 10.49 -4.57 24.59
N ARG A 251 10.88 -3.30 24.83
CA ARG A 251 10.05 -2.31 25.53
C ARG A 251 8.80 -1.94 24.74
N GLU A 252 8.94 -1.64 23.45
CA GLU A 252 7.80 -1.28 22.59
C GLU A 252 6.85 -2.46 22.41
N PHE A 253 7.36 -3.69 22.26
CA PHE A 253 6.52 -4.90 22.22
C PHE A 253 5.75 -5.11 23.54
N TYR A 254 6.36 -4.84 24.70
CA TYR A 254 5.67 -4.87 25.98
C TYR A 254 4.64 -3.73 26.13
N THR A 255 4.94 -2.53 25.64
CA THR A 255 3.99 -1.39 25.60
C THR A 255 2.78 -1.72 24.72
N TYR A 256 2.99 -2.30 23.54
CA TYR A 256 1.95 -2.82 22.66
C TYR A 256 1.07 -3.88 23.37
N TYR A 257 1.67 -4.85 24.05
CA TYR A 257 0.92 -5.84 24.85
C TYR A 257 0.08 -5.18 25.97
N LYS A 258 0.59 -4.13 26.64
CA LYS A 258 -0.19 -3.33 27.61
C LYS A 258 -1.36 -2.61 26.93
N LEU A 259 -1.15 -2.00 25.75
CA LEU A 259 -2.20 -1.32 24.98
C LEU A 259 -3.30 -2.30 24.57
N ASN A 260 -2.98 -3.46 23.99
CA ASN A 260 -4.00 -4.43 23.57
C ASN A 260 -4.83 -4.99 24.72
N ARG A 261 -4.22 -5.14 25.92
CA ARG A 261 -4.99 -5.44 27.14
C ARG A 261 -6.00 -4.35 27.48
N VAL A 262 -5.63 -3.06 27.36
CA VAL A 262 -6.54 -1.93 27.57
C VAL A 262 -7.61 -1.87 26.49
N MET A 263 -7.27 -2.07 25.22
CA MET A 263 -8.26 -2.03 24.13
C MET A 263 -9.30 -3.15 24.25
N LYS A 264 -8.94 -4.30 24.86
CA LYS A 264 -9.88 -5.35 25.24
C LYS A 264 -10.72 -5.00 26.48
N GLU A 265 -10.09 -4.48 27.54
CA GLU A 265 -10.76 -3.96 28.76
C GLU A 265 -11.84 -2.92 28.41
N VAL A 266 -11.56 -2.06 27.43
CA VAL A 266 -12.52 -1.11 26.86
C VAL A 266 -13.57 -1.81 26.00
N GLU A 267 -13.21 -2.79 25.16
CA GLU A 267 -14.19 -3.47 24.28
C GLU A 267 -15.28 -4.19 25.11
N ASP A 268 -14.93 -4.75 26.27
CA ASP A 268 -15.90 -5.30 27.22
C ASP A 268 -16.86 -4.21 27.75
N ALA A 269 -16.37 -3.00 28.03
CA ALA A 269 -17.21 -1.86 28.44
C ALA A 269 -18.10 -1.32 27.31
N GLU A 270 -17.57 -1.25 26.07
CA GLU A 270 -18.34 -0.89 24.87
C GLU A 270 -19.45 -1.92 24.59
N ASN A 271 -19.16 -3.22 24.73
CA ASN A 271 -20.13 -4.30 24.57
C ASN A 271 -21.22 -4.26 25.66
N LEU A 272 -20.88 -3.89 26.90
CA LEU A 272 -21.85 -3.68 27.98
C LEU A 272 -22.73 -2.44 27.73
N MET A 273 -22.16 -1.37 27.18
CA MET A 273 -22.90 -0.17 26.77
C MET A 273 -23.89 -0.49 25.64
N ALA A 274 -23.43 -1.16 24.59
CA ALA A 274 -24.27 -1.62 23.48
C ALA A 274 -25.49 -2.40 23.98
N LYS A 275 -25.28 -3.34 24.91
CA LYS A 275 -26.36 -4.16 25.51
C LYS A 275 -27.33 -3.36 26.38
N ARG A 276 -26.89 -2.28 27.03
CA ARG A 276 -27.80 -1.33 27.72
C ARG A 276 -28.68 -0.55 26.74
N MET A 277 -28.14 -0.17 25.58
CA MET A 277 -28.83 0.68 24.60
C MET A 277 -29.76 -0.08 23.66
N PHE A 278 -29.33 -1.25 23.17
CA PHE A 278 -30.00 -2.00 22.09
C PHE A 278 -30.46 -3.40 22.50
N GLY A 279 -30.33 -3.75 23.79
CA GLY A 279 -30.74 -5.04 24.35
C GLY A 279 -29.69 -6.15 24.21
N PRO A 280 -29.96 -7.34 24.80
CA PRO A 280 -28.95 -8.39 24.95
C PRO A 280 -28.48 -9.03 23.63
N ASN A 281 -29.27 -8.90 22.56
CA ASN A 281 -29.05 -9.55 21.26
C ASN A 281 -28.25 -8.68 20.27
N VAL A 282 -27.78 -7.49 20.66
CA VAL A 282 -26.90 -6.68 19.83
C VAL A 282 -25.55 -7.41 19.60
N PRO A 283 -25.02 -7.45 18.37
CA PRO A 283 -23.69 -8.00 18.12
C PRO A 283 -22.62 -7.24 18.89
N SER A 284 -21.52 -7.91 19.21
CA SER A 284 -20.35 -7.26 19.81
C SER A 284 -19.72 -6.24 18.85
N ILE A 285 -19.04 -5.24 19.40
CA ILE A 285 -18.24 -4.29 18.62
C ILE A 285 -17.24 -5.01 17.70
N ASN A 286 -16.69 -6.15 18.13
CA ASN A 286 -15.79 -6.96 17.32
C ASN A 286 -16.48 -7.59 16.11
N GLU A 287 -17.72 -8.06 16.25
CA GLU A 287 -18.51 -8.56 15.12
C GLU A 287 -18.89 -7.43 14.16
N LEU A 288 -19.22 -6.25 14.67
CA LEU A 288 -19.61 -5.07 13.87
C LEU A 288 -18.47 -4.50 13.01
N LYS A 289 -17.20 -4.80 13.33
CA LYS A 289 -16.04 -4.54 12.42
C LYS A 289 -16.22 -5.22 11.06
N ASN A 290 -17.06 -6.26 10.95
CA ASN A 290 -17.36 -6.90 9.66
C ASN A 290 -18.29 -6.09 8.74
N ASN A 291 -18.93 -5.03 9.25
CA ASN A 291 -19.79 -4.17 8.45
C ASN A 291 -19.03 -3.06 7.72
N VAL A 292 -17.74 -2.86 7.99
CA VAL A 292 -16.91 -1.84 7.31
C VAL A 292 -16.63 -2.27 5.86
N ASP A 293 -17.02 -1.40 4.92
CA ASP A 293 -16.80 -1.55 3.48
C ASP A 293 -15.52 -0.86 3.00
N LEU A 294 -15.21 0.30 3.59
CA LEU A 294 -14.10 1.17 3.19
C LEU A 294 -13.53 1.91 4.42
N MET A 295 -12.24 2.26 4.40
CA MET A 295 -11.69 3.28 5.29
C MET A 295 -10.93 4.38 4.55
N LEU A 296 -11.28 5.64 4.85
CA LEU A 296 -10.60 6.84 4.42
C LEU A 296 -9.64 7.31 5.51
N LEU A 297 -8.37 7.57 5.19
CA LEU A 297 -7.34 7.97 6.14
C LEU A 297 -6.81 9.38 5.82
N ASN A 298 -7.02 10.37 6.69
CA ASN A 298 -6.39 11.70 6.59
C ASN A 298 -4.90 11.65 7.01
N THR A 299 -4.11 10.83 6.33
CA THR A 299 -2.64 10.83 6.41
C THR A 299 -2.06 10.56 5.02
N TYR A 300 -0.77 10.85 4.85
CA TYR A 300 -0.03 10.53 3.63
C TYR A 300 0.64 9.16 3.75
N PRO A 301 0.76 8.35 2.68
CA PRO A 301 1.37 7.02 2.76
C PRO A 301 2.79 7.06 3.31
N LEU A 302 3.60 8.05 2.89
CA LEU A 302 4.96 8.28 3.40
C LEU A 302 4.98 8.56 4.92
N TRP A 303 3.94 9.20 5.45
CA TRP A 303 3.80 9.47 6.88
C TRP A 303 3.38 8.21 7.66
N ASP A 304 2.61 7.30 7.07
CA ASP A 304 2.31 5.95 7.59
C ASP A 304 3.32 4.87 7.10
N ASN A 305 4.59 5.25 6.95
CA ASN A 305 5.72 4.34 6.62
C ASN A 305 5.51 3.48 5.34
N ASN A 306 4.75 3.96 4.36
CA ASN A 306 4.34 3.22 3.17
C ASN A 306 3.71 1.85 3.50
N ARG A 307 2.92 1.77 4.58
CA ARG A 307 2.21 0.55 5.00
C ARG A 307 1.50 -0.11 3.80
N PRO A 308 1.72 -1.41 3.54
CA PRO A 308 0.93 -2.15 2.58
C PRO A 308 -0.53 -2.25 3.05
N VAL A 309 -1.45 -1.71 2.24
CA VAL A 309 -2.90 -1.69 2.51
C VAL A 309 -3.69 -2.27 1.32
N PRO A 310 -4.85 -2.91 1.55
CA PRO A 310 -5.71 -3.40 0.46
C PRO A 310 -6.53 -2.25 -0.17
N PRO A 311 -7.16 -2.47 -1.34
CA PRO A 311 -7.92 -1.44 -2.06
C PRO A 311 -9.07 -0.80 -1.27
N SER A 312 -9.56 -1.44 -0.21
CA SER A 312 -10.56 -0.86 0.71
C SER A 312 -10.01 0.25 1.62
N VAL A 313 -8.76 0.68 1.46
CA VAL A 313 -8.10 1.70 2.27
C VAL A 313 -7.59 2.83 1.39
N VAL A 314 -8.03 4.06 1.66
CA VAL A 314 -7.75 5.23 0.82
C VAL A 314 -7.03 6.31 1.62
N TYR A 315 -5.77 6.60 1.27
CA TYR A 315 -5.02 7.72 1.84
C TYR A 315 -5.46 9.07 1.25
N MET A 316 -5.68 10.04 2.13
CA MET A 316 -6.27 11.36 1.83
C MET A 316 -5.63 12.49 2.69
N GLY A 317 -4.34 12.35 3.03
CA GLY A 317 -3.61 13.35 3.80
C GLY A 317 -3.82 14.78 3.29
N GLY A 318 -3.95 15.72 4.23
CA GLY A 318 -4.26 17.11 3.93
C GLY A 318 -5.69 17.38 3.46
N LEU A 319 -6.67 16.54 3.79
CA LEU A 319 -8.08 16.78 3.44
C LEU A 319 -8.59 18.14 3.94
N HIS A 320 -8.14 18.55 5.12
CA HIS A 320 -8.47 19.80 5.82
C HIS A 320 -7.85 21.08 5.22
N LYS A 321 -7.06 20.97 4.14
CA LYS A 321 -6.24 22.09 3.64
C LYS A 321 -7.09 23.11 2.87
N ASN A 322 -7.35 24.23 3.54
CA ASN A 322 -8.04 25.37 2.96
C ASN A 322 -7.16 26.13 1.94
N PRO A 323 -7.77 26.66 0.84
CA PRO A 323 -7.20 27.74 0.06
C PRO A 323 -6.79 28.90 0.97
N GLN A 324 -5.69 29.59 0.62
CA GLN A 324 -5.15 30.64 1.48
C GLN A 324 -6.11 31.82 1.56
N LYS A 325 -6.42 32.26 2.77
CA LYS A 325 -7.20 33.47 3.06
C LYS A 325 -6.27 34.61 3.47
N GLU A 326 -6.74 35.84 3.33
CA GLU A 326 -6.02 36.99 3.89
C GLU A 326 -6.05 36.95 5.43
N LEU A 327 -4.94 37.32 6.05
CA LEU A 327 -4.86 37.43 7.50
C LEU A 327 -5.63 38.67 8.00
N PRO A 328 -6.24 38.61 9.20
CA PRO A 328 -6.75 39.80 9.89
C PRO A 328 -5.73 40.93 9.88
N LYS A 329 -6.18 42.14 9.57
CA LYS A 329 -5.30 43.28 9.26
C LYS A 329 -4.28 43.57 10.38
N ASP A 330 -4.72 43.54 11.64
CA ASP A 330 -3.89 43.78 12.83
C ASP A 330 -2.85 42.66 13.09
N LEU A 331 -3.12 41.45 12.61
CA LEU A 331 -2.20 40.33 12.65
C LEU A 331 -1.19 40.47 11.51
N LYS A 332 -1.64 40.78 10.29
CA LYS A 332 -0.78 41.01 9.13
C LYS A 332 0.22 42.15 9.37
N GLU A 333 -0.25 43.32 9.81
CA GLU A 333 0.58 44.49 10.11
C GLU A 333 1.64 44.20 11.18
N TYR A 334 1.28 43.44 12.22
CA TYR A 334 2.23 42.97 13.24
C TYR A 334 3.32 42.07 12.64
N LEU A 335 2.96 41.06 11.86
CA LEU A 335 3.93 40.15 11.23
C LEU A 335 4.84 40.89 10.24
N ASP A 336 4.30 41.76 9.40
CA ASP A 336 5.06 42.58 8.44
C ASP A 336 6.08 43.49 9.15
N SER A 337 5.69 44.08 10.28
CA SER A 337 6.55 44.98 11.09
C SER A 337 7.75 44.28 11.73
N SER A 338 7.69 42.95 11.92
CA SER A 338 8.75 42.18 12.56
C SER A 338 10.07 42.30 11.79
N LYS A 339 11.13 42.76 12.46
CA LYS A 339 12.44 43.00 11.82
C LYS A 339 13.19 41.69 11.55
N ASN A 340 13.29 40.85 12.57
CA ASN A 340 14.07 39.61 12.53
C ASN A 340 13.22 38.39 12.13
N GLY A 341 11.89 38.53 12.15
CA GLY A 341 10.94 37.44 11.96
C GLY A 341 10.38 36.92 13.28
N VAL A 342 9.41 36.02 13.15
CA VAL A 342 8.50 35.62 14.22
C VAL A 342 8.67 34.14 14.53
N VAL A 343 8.82 33.83 15.81
CA VAL A 343 8.64 32.48 16.37
C VAL A 343 7.15 32.30 16.66
N TYR A 344 6.51 31.31 16.05
CA TYR A 344 5.13 30.96 16.35
C TYR A 344 5.08 29.77 17.31
N ILE A 345 4.20 29.81 18.32
CA ILE A 345 4.02 28.73 19.29
C ILE A 345 2.54 28.47 19.59
N SER A 346 2.12 27.21 19.42
CA SER A 346 0.75 26.74 19.64
C SER A 346 0.74 25.25 19.98
N PHE A 347 0.20 24.92 21.15
CA PHE A 347 0.02 23.54 21.62
C PHE A 347 -1.34 22.93 21.20
N GLY A 348 -1.97 23.46 20.15
CA GLY A 348 -3.18 22.91 19.55
C GLY A 348 -4.48 23.33 20.25
N THR A 349 -5.49 22.45 20.20
CA THR A 349 -6.83 22.64 20.80
C THR A 349 -7.06 21.77 22.04
N ASN A 350 -6.43 20.60 22.09
CA ASN A 350 -6.70 19.57 23.10
C ASN A 350 -5.81 19.72 24.36
N VAL A 351 -4.74 20.53 24.29
CA VAL A 351 -3.94 20.97 25.44
C VAL A 351 -4.45 22.36 25.87
N GLN A 352 -4.57 22.58 27.17
CA GLN A 352 -4.81 23.91 27.76
C GLN A 352 -3.46 24.47 28.27
N PRO A 353 -2.82 25.43 27.57
CA PRO A 353 -1.49 25.92 27.92
C PRO A 353 -1.36 26.46 29.35
N SER A 354 -2.41 27.09 29.88
CA SER A 354 -2.41 27.60 31.25
C SER A 354 -2.63 26.55 32.36
N LEU A 355 -2.70 25.27 32.01
CA LEU A 355 -2.63 24.11 32.92
C LEU A 355 -1.28 23.36 32.81
N LEU A 356 -0.31 23.87 32.03
CA LEU A 356 1.06 23.36 32.04
C LEU A 356 1.80 23.78 33.32
N PRO A 357 2.84 23.05 33.76
CA PRO A 357 3.64 23.43 34.93
C PRO A 357 4.21 24.84 34.81
N LEU A 358 3.98 25.66 35.83
CA LEU A 358 4.27 27.11 35.82
C LEU A 358 5.76 27.41 35.56
N ASP A 359 6.64 26.59 36.11
CA ASP A 359 8.09 26.65 35.91
C ASP A 359 8.46 26.43 34.43
N ARG A 360 7.84 25.48 33.74
CA ARG A 360 8.06 25.25 32.30
C ARG A 360 7.54 26.40 31.43
N VAL A 361 6.40 27.01 31.81
CA VAL A 361 5.88 28.21 31.13
C VAL A 361 6.83 29.40 31.30
N GLN A 362 7.29 29.63 32.54
CA GLN A 362 8.25 30.69 32.85
C GLN A 362 9.62 30.47 32.18
N LEU A 363 10.10 29.22 32.10
CA LEU A 363 11.31 28.81 31.37
C LEU A 363 11.22 29.24 29.89
N MET A 364 10.15 28.87 29.20
CA MET A 364 9.94 29.25 27.80
C MET A 364 9.87 30.77 27.62
N ALA A 365 9.08 31.47 28.46
CA ALA A 365 8.97 32.93 28.41
C ALA A 365 10.31 33.64 28.67
N LYS A 366 11.11 33.14 29.63
CA LYS A 366 12.45 33.65 29.94
C LYS A 366 13.42 33.47 28.77
N VAL A 367 13.44 32.31 28.11
CA VAL A 367 14.26 32.09 26.91
C VAL A 367 13.81 33.00 25.76
N PHE A 368 12.50 33.11 25.50
CA PHE A 368 11.96 34.04 24.49
C PHE A 368 12.35 35.50 24.75
N SER A 369 12.43 35.94 26.01
CA SER A 369 12.86 37.30 26.35
C SER A 369 14.34 37.62 26.01
N GLN A 370 15.17 36.59 25.84
CA GLN A 370 16.60 36.72 25.48
C GLN A 370 16.83 36.73 23.96
N LEU A 371 15.82 36.39 23.16
CA LEU A 371 15.95 36.21 21.72
C LEU A 371 15.59 37.50 20.95
N PRO A 372 16.27 37.80 19.83
CA PRO A 372 16.00 39.00 19.03
C PRO A 372 14.72 38.91 18.19
N TYR A 373 13.98 37.81 18.28
CA TYR A 373 12.78 37.53 17.48
C TYR A 373 11.51 37.97 18.18
N ASP A 374 10.51 38.35 17.41
CA ASP A 374 9.15 38.51 17.90
C ASP A 374 8.53 37.12 18.14
N VAL A 375 7.64 37.00 19.12
CA VAL A 375 7.02 35.72 19.49
C VAL A 375 5.51 35.85 19.51
N LEU A 376 4.83 34.99 18.77
CA LEU A 376 3.38 34.91 18.71
C LEU A 376 2.90 33.60 19.35
N TRP A 377 2.26 33.69 20.51
CA TRP A 377 1.86 32.53 21.32
C TRP A 377 0.34 32.39 21.37
N LYS A 378 -0.18 31.24 20.90
CA LYS A 378 -1.57 30.85 21.18
C LYS A 378 -1.71 30.48 22.66
N TRP A 379 -2.42 31.30 23.43
CA TRP A 379 -2.53 31.20 24.88
C TRP A 379 -3.97 31.43 25.35
N ASP A 380 -4.47 30.61 26.26
CA ASP A 380 -5.89 30.48 26.61
C ASP A 380 -6.42 31.53 27.60
N LYS A 381 -5.52 32.29 28.25
CA LYS A 381 -5.86 33.37 29.20
C LYS A 381 -5.41 34.73 28.68
N ASP A 382 -5.86 35.81 29.32
CA ASP A 382 -5.50 37.20 28.94
C ASP A 382 -4.12 37.64 29.48
N GLU A 383 -3.54 36.86 30.41
CA GLU A 383 -2.21 37.07 30.97
C GLU A 383 -1.35 35.81 30.84
N LEU A 384 -0.05 36.00 30.57
CA LEU A 384 0.97 34.96 30.44
C LEU A 384 2.07 35.20 31.50
N PRO A 385 2.38 34.22 32.38
CA PRO A 385 3.47 34.34 33.35
C PRO A 385 4.83 34.60 32.68
N GLY A 386 5.57 35.61 33.15
CA GLY A 386 6.89 35.95 32.64
C GLY A 386 6.91 36.67 31.27
N ARG A 387 5.77 37.15 30.78
CA ARG A 387 5.64 37.79 29.46
C ARG A 387 6.55 39.01 29.27
N SER A 388 7.46 38.94 28.29
CA SER A 388 8.29 40.04 27.81
C SER A 388 7.64 40.83 26.66
N LYS A 389 8.20 42.00 26.33
CA LYS A 389 7.64 42.92 25.31
C LYS A 389 7.57 42.34 23.90
N ASN A 390 8.46 41.39 23.55
CA ASN A 390 8.45 40.71 22.25
C ASN A 390 7.41 39.58 22.14
N ILE A 391 6.68 39.24 23.23
CA ILE A 391 5.66 38.19 23.21
C ILE A 391 4.26 38.80 23.04
N ARG A 392 3.66 38.59 21.86
CA ARG A 392 2.23 38.79 21.60
C ARG A 392 1.48 37.47 21.88
N ILE A 393 0.39 37.55 22.64
CA ILE A 393 -0.49 36.40 22.89
C ILE A 393 -1.83 36.56 22.16
N SER A 394 -2.49 35.45 21.85
CA SER A 394 -3.89 35.42 21.40
C SER A 394 -4.58 34.10 21.77
N LYS A 395 -5.88 34.15 22.08
CA LYS A 395 -6.70 32.95 22.35
C LYS A 395 -6.95 32.12 21.09
N TRP A 396 -7.05 32.78 19.92
CA TRP A 396 -7.24 32.12 18.63
C TRP A 396 -6.44 32.80 17.52
N LEU A 397 -6.00 32.02 16.53
CA LEU A 397 -5.21 32.46 15.37
C LEU A 397 -5.56 31.57 14.16
N PRO A 398 -5.62 32.13 12.93
CA PRO A 398 -5.84 31.36 11.70
C PRO A 398 -4.55 30.61 11.30
N GLN A 399 -4.28 29.48 11.97
CA GLN A 399 -2.98 28.81 11.94
C GLN A 399 -2.47 28.48 10.52
N SER A 400 -3.32 27.89 9.66
CA SER A 400 -2.97 27.55 8.27
C SER A 400 -2.45 28.73 7.46
N ASP A 401 -3.11 29.89 7.55
CA ASP A 401 -2.77 31.10 6.79
C ASP A 401 -1.61 31.85 7.44
N LEU A 402 -1.54 31.82 8.78
CA LEU A 402 -0.47 32.42 9.58
C LEU A 402 0.88 31.79 9.26
N LEU A 403 0.95 30.46 9.20
CA LEU A 403 2.18 29.73 8.88
C LEU A 403 2.71 30.08 7.48
N ARG A 404 1.82 30.35 6.51
CA ARG A 404 2.18 30.75 5.14
C ARG A 404 2.77 32.16 5.05
N HIS A 405 2.81 32.94 6.14
CA HIS A 405 3.39 34.28 6.14
C HIS A 405 4.93 34.25 6.15
N PRO A 406 5.64 34.95 5.24
CA PRO A 406 7.10 34.82 5.05
C PRO A 406 7.96 35.30 6.23
N LYS A 407 7.32 35.88 7.26
CA LYS A 407 7.96 36.32 8.50
C LYS A 407 8.01 35.23 9.57
N ILE A 408 7.20 34.16 9.47
CA ILE A 408 7.31 33.01 10.39
C ILE A 408 8.61 32.27 10.10
N LYS A 409 9.46 32.08 11.13
CA LYS A 409 10.75 31.39 10.99
C LYS A 409 10.71 29.93 11.44
N VAL A 410 10.04 29.67 12.56
CA VAL A 410 9.91 28.34 13.18
C VAL A 410 8.56 28.24 13.89
N PHE A 411 7.98 27.05 13.91
CA PHE A 411 6.75 26.72 14.63
C PHE A 411 7.04 25.72 15.76
N ILE A 412 6.79 26.15 16.99
CA ILE A 412 6.88 25.32 18.20
C ILE A 412 5.47 24.75 18.48
N THR A 413 5.33 23.44 18.46
CA THR A 413 4.05 22.74 18.50
C THR A 413 4.06 21.55 19.44
N GLN A 414 2.88 21.14 19.92
CA GLN A 414 2.70 19.87 20.62
C GLN A 414 2.87 18.66 19.70
N GLY A 415 2.78 18.83 18.36
CA GLY A 415 2.99 17.74 17.41
C GLY A 415 1.73 17.00 16.95
N GLY A 416 0.56 17.66 16.92
CA GLY A 416 -0.63 17.05 16.31
C GLY A 416 -0.54 16.99 14.79
N LEU A 417 -1.08 15.93 14.16
CA LEU A 417 -0.92 15.65 12.74
C LEU A 417 -1.32 16.81 11.81
N GLN A 418 -2.43 17.50 12.09
CA GLN A 418 -2.89 18.63 11.27
C GLN A 418 -1.91 19.82 11.35
N SER A 419 -1.34 20.09 12.54
CA SER A 419 -0.28 21.12 12.70
C SER A 419 0.98 20.76 11.91
N ALA A 420 1.34 19.48 11.79
CA ALA A 420 2.43 19.02 10.94
C ALA A 420 2.13 19.31 9.46
N ASP A 421 0.92 18.95 9.02
CA ASP A 421 0.46 19.11 7.65
C ASP A 421 0.44 20.58 7.20
N GLU A 422 0.00 21.49 8.07
CA GLU A 422 0.04 22.94 7.83
C GLU A 422 1.47 23.48 7.75
N ALA A 423 2.37 23.02 8.63
CA ALA A 423 3.77 23.45 8.66
C ALA A 423 4.55 22.96 7.42
N ILE A 424 4.32 21.72 7.00
CA ILE A 424 4.84 21.16 5.74
C ILE A 424 4.28 21.95 4.56
N THR A 425 2.99 22.30 4.56
CA THR A 425 2.37 23.13 3.51
C THR A 425 3.09 24.48 3.37
N ALA A 426 3.32 25.16 4.50
CA ALA A 426 3.99 26.46 4.55
C ALA A 426 5.52 26.41 4.34
N GLY A 427 6.15 25.25 4.52
CA GLY A 427 7.61 25.13 4.55
C GLY A 427 8.24 25.77 5.80
N VAL A 428 7.59 25.65 6.96
CA VAL A 428 8.05 26.23 8.24
C VAL A 428 8.58 25.12 9.15
N PRO A 429 9.90 25.09 9.44
CA PRO A 429 10.51 24.11 10.36
C PRO A 429 9.87 24.04 11.75
N LEU A 430 10.00 22.87 12.39
CA LEU A 430 9.24 22.48 13.57
C LEU A 430 10.09 22.25 14.83
N ILE A 431 9.60 22.67 16.00
CA ILE A 431 10.01 22.11 17.30
C ILE A 431 8.82 21.39 17.90
N GLY A 432 8.93 20.08 18.04
CA GLY A 432 7.92 19.22 18.66
C GLY A 432 8.13 19.06 20.16
N VAL A 433 7.10 19.36 20.93
CA VAL A 433 7.06 19.23 22.40
C VAL A 433 5.87 18.34 22.78
N PRO A 434 5.96 17.00 22.57
CA PRO A 434 4.82 16.09 22.68
C PRO A 434 4.31 15.92 24.11
N MET A 435 2.98 15.78 24.26
CA MET A 435 2.31 15.77 25.57
C MET A 435 1.23 14.68 25.72
N LEU A 436 0.55 14.31 24.63
CA LEU A 436 -0.60 13.39 24.62
C LEU A 436 -0.66 12.57 23.32
N GLY A 437 -1.11 11.31 23.40
CA GLY A 437 -1.56 10.53 22.24
C GLY A 437 -0.55 10.41 21.08
N ASP A 438 -0.97 10.81 19.88
CA ASP A 438 -0.25 10.69 18.61
C ASP A 438 1.00 11.60 18.48
N GLN A 439 1.21 12.48 19.46
CA GLN A 439 2.18 13.55 19.36
C GLN A 439 3.63 13.05 19.34
N TRP A 440 3.96 12.01 20.10
CA TRP A 440 5.32 11.44 20.07
C TRP A 440 5.66 10.84 18.70
N TYR A 441 4.75 10.07 18.11
CA TYR A 441 4.89 9.51 16.76
C TYR A 441 5.16 10.60 15.72
N ASN A 442 4.31 11.63 15.67
CA ASN A 442 4.48 12.73 14.71
C ASN A 442 5.79 13.50 14.92
N VAL A 443 6.17 13.77 16.17
CA VAL A 443 7.42 14.49 16.46
C VAL A 443 8.65 13.67 16.12
N GLU A 444 8.61 12.34 16.27
CA GLU A 444 9.67 11.46 15.82
C GLU A 444 9.83 11.48 14.29
N LYS A 445 8.72 11.63 13.53
CA LYS A 445 8.75 11.87 12.07
C LYS A 445 9.44 13.19 11.73
N TYR A 446 9.30 14.23 12.55
CA TYR A 446 9.97 15.52 12.32
C TYR A 446 11.49 15.37 12.35
N VAL A 447 11.99 14.57 13.29
CA VAL A 447 13.41 14.24 13.44
C VAL A 447 13.86 13.30 12.32
N HIS A 448 13.09 12.25 12.01
CA HIS A 448 13.41 11.27 10.96
C HIS A 448 13.53 11.91 9.57
N HIS A 449 12.61 12.80 9.19
CA HIS A 449 12.68 13.53 7.92
C HIS A 449 13.61 14.76 7.97
N GLY A 450 14.25 15.06 9.11
CA GLY A 450 15.14 16.21 9.27
C GLY A 450 14.45 17.56 9.04
N ILE A 451 13.16 17.67 9.40
CA ILE A 451 12.32 18.88 9.25
C ILE A 451 12.07 19.62 10.58
N GLY A 452 12.49 19.02 11.70
CA GLY A 452 12.36 19.61 13.01
C GLY A 452 13.16 18.90 14.10
N LEU A 453 13.00 19.35 15.33
CA LEU A 453 13.63 18.81 16.54
C LEU A 453 12.57 18.39 17.57
N GLN A 454 12.93 17.45 18.45
CA GLN A 454 12.11 17.00 19.58
C GLN A 454 12.68 17.55 20.89
N LEU A 455 11.81 18.03 21.77
CA LEU A 455 12.11 18.35 23.17
C LEU A 455 11.07 17.71 24.09
N ASP A 456 11.51 17.21 25.25
CA ASP A 456 10.61 16.73 26.29
C ASP A 456 10.23 17.89 27.23
N LEU A 457 8.92 18.11 27.42
CA LEU A 457 8.41 19.26 28.18
C LEU A 457 8.91 19.30 29.62
N LEU A 458 9.12 18.14 30.26
CA LEU A 458 9.38 18.02 31.69
C LEU A 458 10.88 18.08 32.01
N THR A 459 11.72 17.58 31.11
CA THR A 459 13.17 17.46 31.31
C THR A 459 13.99 18.55 30.61
N MET A 460 13.46 19.24 29.59
CA MET A 460 14.19 20.30 28.89
C MET A 460 14.64 21.45 29.82
N THR A 461 15.86 21.92 29.63
CA THR A 461 16.43 23.10 30.30
C THR A 461 16.24 24.38 29.47
N GLU A 462 16.61 25.53 30.04
CA GLU A 462 16.67 26.80 29.28
C GLU A 462 17.62 26.69 28.08
N ASP A 463 18.77 26.04 28.25
CA ASP A 463 19.77 25.91 27.19
C ASP A 463 19.31 24.92 26.12
N ASP A 464 18.65 23.81 26.45
CA ASP A 464 18.08 22.89 25.44
C ASP A 464 17.06 23.59 24.55
N PHE A 465 16.12 24.32 25.16
CA PHE A 465 15.07 25.04 24.44
C PHE A 465 15.65 26.17 23.58
N LYS A 466 16.61 26.93 24.11
CA LYS A 466 17.34 27.99 23.39
C LYS A 466 18.17 27.44 22.23
N ASN A 467 18.90 26.36 22.45
CA ASN A 467 19.74 25.72 21.45
C ASN A 467 18.90 25.08 20.34
N ALA A 468 17.75 24.47 20.63
CA ALA A 468 16.84 23.95 19.61
C ALA A 468 16.32 25.07 18.69
N ILE A 469 15.89 26.20 19.27
CA ILE A 469 15.44 27.38 18.51
C ILE A 469 16.55 27.92 17.62
N LEU A 470 17.75 28.13 18.17
CA LEU A 470 18.90 28.64 17.41
C LEU A 470 19.40 27.65 16.35
N THR A 471 19.35 26.34 16.62
CA THR A 471 19.76 25.29 15.67
C THR A 471 18.88 25.30 14.42
N ILE A 472 17.56 25.48 14.57
CA ILE A 472 16.65 25.56 13.43
C ILE A 472 16.81 26.89 12.69
N LEU A 473 16.88 28.02 13.40
CA LEU A 473 17.00 29.35 12.80
C LEU A 473 18.31 29.57 12.03
N ASN A 474 19.38 28.85 12.39
CA ASN A 474 20.70 28.96 11.76
C ASN A 474 20.99 27.84 10.74
N ASN A 475 20.03 26.96 10.42
CA ASN A 475 20.26 25.80 9.54
C ASN A 475 19.16 25.61 8.49
N ASP A 476 19.41 26.08 7.28
CA ASP A 476 18.50 25.95 6.13
C ASP A 476 18.18 24.51 5.72
N SER A 477 18.90 23.48 6.20
CA SER A 477 18.58 22.09 5.85
C SER A 477 17.15 21.70 6.29
N PHE A 478 16.66 22.19 7.43
CA PHE A 478 15.27 21.93 7.86
C PHE A 478 14.25 22.48 6.86
N ARG A 479 14.49 23.67 6.28
CA ARG A 479 13.63 24.28 5.26
C ARG A 479 13.73 23.55 3.92
N ARG A 480 14.94 23.21 3.47
CA ARG A 480 15.13 22.44 2.23
C ARG A 480 14.53 21.03 2.32
N ASN A 481 14.60 20.40 3.49
CA ASN A 481 13.97 19.10 3.76
C ASN A 481 12.44 19.23 3.75
N MET A 482 11.87 20.28 4.37
CA MET A 482 10.43 20.59 4.28
C MET A 482 9.98 20.76 2.82
N GLU A 483 10.72 21.52 2.01
CA GLU A 483 10.38 21.78 0.62
C GLU A 483 10.46 20.51 -0.25
N LYS A 484 11.51 19.69 -0.08
CA LYS A 484 11.64 18.38 -0.73
C LYS A 484 10.52 17.43 -0.33
N LEU A 485 10.23 17.33 0.97
CA LEU A 485 9.15 16.49 1.51
C LEU A 485 7.78 16.93 0.94
N ARG A 486 7.51 18.24 0.92
CA ARG A 486 6.29 18.82 0.35
C ARG A 486 6.14 18.49 -1.15
N SER A 487 7.22 18.59 -1.93
CA SER A 487 7.17 18.32 -3.38
C SER A 487 6.82 16.86 -3.70
N VAL A 488 7.34 15.91 -2.93
CA VAL A 488 7.01 14.48 -3.04
C VAL A 488 5.59 14.22 -2.55
N ILE A 489 5.22 14.74 -1.38
CA ILE A 489 3.91 14.45 -0.77
C ILE A 489 2.74 15.04 -1.58
N TYR A 490 2.92 16.12 -2.35
CA TYR A 490 1.83 16.76 -3.11
C TYR A 490 1.75 16.38 -4.58
N ASP A 491 2.76 15.74 -5.17
CA ASP A 491 2.65 15.15 -6.51
C ASP A 491 1.82 13.87 -6.43
N GLN A 492 0.50 14.01 -6.58
CA GLN A 492 -0.49 12.93 -6.50
C GLN A 492 -1.53 13.05 -7.62
N PRO A 493 -2.07 11.92 -8.13
CA PRO A 493 -2.92 11.89 -9.33
C PRO A 493 -4.32 12.52 -9.17
N GLN A 494 -4.76 12.76 -7.93
CA GLN A 494 -6.05 13.38 -7.59
C GLN A 494 -5.91 14.20 -6.29
N PRO A 495 -6.57 15.37 -6.16
CA PRO A 495 -6.69 16.08 -4.89
C PRO A 495 -7.34 15.21 -3.79
N PRO A 496 -7.01 15.38 -2.50
CA PRO A 496 -7.55 14.56 -1.42
C PRO A 496 -9.09 14.54 -1.34
N LEU A 497 -9.74 15.69 -1.53
CA LEU A 497 -11.20 15.81 -1.46
C LEU A 497 -11.91 15.15 -2.64
N GLU A 498 -11.47 15.40 -3.88
CA GLU A 498 -12.00 14.70 -5.07
C GLU A 498 -11.82 13.17 -4.99
N ARG A 499 -10.71 12.71 -4.38
CA ARG A 499 -10.48 11.29 -4.10
C ARG A 499 -11.46 10.75 -3.06
N ALA A 500 -11.66 11.47 -1.96
CA ALA A 500 -12.61 11.11 -0.91
C ALA A 500 -14.01 10.88 -1.49
N ILE A 501 -14.49 11.90 -2.22
CA ILE A 501 -15.81 11.90 -2.80
C ILE A 501 -15.97 10.80 -3.85
N TRP A 502 -15.01 10.62 -4.77
CA TRP A 502 -15.12 9.58 -5.79
C TRP A 502 -15.27 8.17 -5.19
N TRP A 503 -14.55 7.90 -4.08
CA TRP A 503 -14.67 6.64 -3.35
C TRP A 503 -15.97 6.54 -2.53
N THR A 504 -16.45 7.64 -1.92
CA THR A 504 -17.76 7.68 -1.26
C THR A 504 -18.90 7.41 -2.25
N GLU A 505 -18.88 8.08 -3.41
CA GLU A 505 -19.81 7.83 -4.51
C GLU A 505 -19.65 6.40 -5.07
N HIS A 506 -18.46 5.79 -5.03
CA HIS A 506 -18.25 4.39 -5.46
C HIS A 506 -18.94 3.39 -4.51
N VAL A 507 -18.83 3.56 -3.18
CA VAL A 507 -19.56 2.72 -2.21
C VAL A 507 -21.07 2.81 -2.45
N LEU A 508 -21.59 4.02 -2.73
CA LEU A 508 -22.99 4.23 -3.10
C LEU A 508 -23.36 3.51 -4.41
N ARG A 509 -22.59 3.69 -5.49
CA ARG A 509 -22.86 3.08 -6.82
C ARG A 509 -22.94 1.56 -6.80
N HIS A 510 -22.20 0.88 -5.92
CA HIS A 510 -22.14 -0.58 -5.85
C HIS A 510 -22.87 -1.19 -4.65
N GLY A 511 -23.57 -0.37 -3.83
CA GLY A 511 -24.30 -0.82 -2.65
C GLY A 511 -23.40 -1.38 -1.54
N GLY A 512 -22.18 -0.86 -1.42
CA GLY A 512 -21.11 -1.38 -0.58
C GLY A 512 -19.78 -1.51 -1.35
N ALA A 513 -18.71 -1.86 -0.63
CA ALA A 513 -17.37 -2.07 -1.18
C ALA A 513 -16.66 -3.31 -0.63
N ARG A 514 -17.40 -4.29 -0.08
CA ARG A 514 -16.88 -5.62 0.34
C ARG A 514 -15.99 -6.31 -0.71
N HIS A 515 -16.19 -6.02 -2.00
CA HIS A 515 -15.38 -6.54 -3.11
C HIS A 515 -13.95 -5.94 -3.19
N LEU A 516 -13.62 -4.94 -2.38
CA LEU A 516 -12.29 -4.32 -2.22
C LEU A 516 -11.56 -4.74 -0.93
N ARG A 517 -12.28 -5.40 -0.01
CA ARG A 517 -11.78 -5.78 1.32
C ARG A 517 -10.78 -6.93 1.22
N GLY A 518 -9.69 -6.84 1.97
CA GLY A 518 -8.64 -7.87 2.01
C GLY A 518 -9.08 -9.15 2.71
N PRO A 519 -8.58 -10.33 2.31
CA PRO A 519 -8.94 -11.61 2.94
C PRO A 519 -8.50 -11.70 4.41
N ALA A 520 -7.45 -10.97 4.80
CA ALA A 520 -6.98 -10.88 6.19
C ALA A 520 -7.87 -10.00 7.11
N ALA A 521 -8.92 -9.37 6.59
CA ALA A 521 -9.73 -8.41 7.34
C ALA A 521 -10.61 -9.07 8.42
N ASN A 522 -10.32 -8.73 9.68
CA ASN A 522 -10.78 -9.34 10.94
C ASN A 522 -10.20 -10.73 11.28
N MET A 523 -9.10 -11.14 10.63
CA MET A 523 -8.28 -12.26 11.15
C MET A 523 -7.45 -11.81 12.35
N SER A 524 -7.20 -12.70 13.31
CA SER A 524 -6.22 -12.46 14.36
C SER A 524 -4.79 -12.66 13.85
N TRP A 525 -3.82 -12.05 14.54
CA TRP A 525 -2.38 -12.23 14.27
C TRP A 525 -1.92 -13.70 14.26
N ALA A 526 -2.54 -14.55 15.09
CA ALA A 526 -2.20 -15.97 15.17
C ALA A 526 -2.73 -16.80 13.97
N GLU A 527 -3.86 -16.39 13.40
CA GLU A 527 -4.43 -16.97 12.17
C GLU A 527 -3.67 -16.46 10.94
N TYR A 528 -3.34 -15.16 10.89
CA TYR A 528 -2.56 -14.53 9.82
C TYR A 528 -1.15 -15.15 9.65
N LEU A 529 -0.56 -15.68 10.72
CA LEU A 529 0.72 -16.40 10.71
C LEU A 529 0.57 -17.95 10.77
N GLU A 530 -0.65 -18.49 10.65
CA GLU A 530 -0.95 -19.94 10.69
C GLU A 530 -0.24 -20.67 11.85
N LEU A 531 -0.17 -20.07 13.05
CA LEU A 531 0.71 -20.54 14.12
C LEU A 531 0.44 -22.00 14.57
N GLU A 532 -0.81 -22.47 14.48
CA GLU A 532 -1.16 -23.87 14.74
C GLU A 532 -0.41 -24.84 13.81
N LEU A 533 -0.29 -24.47 12.53
CA LEU A 533 0.43 -25.23 11.52
C LEU A 533 1.94 -25.20 11.77
N VAL A 534 2.48 -24.02 12.09
CA VAL A 534 3.90 -23.83 12.44
C VAL A 534 4.29 -24.70 13.65
N PHE A 535 3.51 -24.66 14.74
CA PHE A 535 3.78 -25.50 15.91
C PHE A 535 3.62 -27.00 15.63
N THR A 536 2.67 -27.39 14.77
CA THR A 536 2.50 -28.79 14.35
C THR A 536 3.74 -29.29 13.59
N VAL A 537 4.25 -28.52 12.63
CA VAL A 537 5.47 -28.85 11.88
C VAL A 537 6.69 -28.87 12.79
N LEU A 538 6.85 -27.89 13.68
CA LEU A 538 7.95 -27.84 14.64
C LEU A 538 7.94 -29.05 15.60
N ALA A 539 6.78 -29.50 16.06
CA ALA A 539 6.67 -30.69 16.91
C ALA A 539 7.13 -31.98 16.18
N VAL A 540 6.77 -32.13 14.90
CA VAL A 540 7.22 -33.25 14.06
C VAL A 540 8.74 -33.19 13.84
N VAL A 541 9.29 -32.01 13.53
CA VAL A 541 10.75 -31.83 13.37
C VAL A 541 11.49 -32.14 14.69
N LEU A 542 10.97 -31.68 15.83
CA LEU A 542 11.58 -31.94 17.14
C LEU A 542 11.64 -33.44 17.44
N ALA A 543 10.56 -34.18 17.16
CA ALA A 543 10.50 -35.63 17.31
C ALA A 543 11.55 -36.35 16.43
N ILE A 544 11.74 -35.90 15.19
CA ILE A 544 12.76 -36.44 14.26
C ILE A 544 14.19 -36.16 14.78
N THR A 545 14.45 -34.98 15.35
CA THR A 545 15.80 -34.65 15.88
C THR A 545 16.19 -35.44 17.13
N LEU A 546 15.23 -35.98 17.87
CA LEU A 546 15.47 -36.81 19.07
C LEU A 546 15.94 -38.24 18.72
N ASP A 547 15.62 -38.74 17.53
CA ASP A 547 15.99 -40.09 17.09
C ASP A 547 17.39 -40.14 16.44
N LEU A 548 17.74 -39.10 15.66
CA LEU A 548 19.00 -39.04 14.91
C LEU A 548 20.26 -39.05 15.81
N LYS A 549 20.16 -38.54 17.04
CA LYS A 549 21.27 -38.58 18.00
C LYS A 549 21.55 -40.00 18.49
N THR A 550 20.50 -40.76 18.76
CA THR A 550 20.56 -42.17 19.20
C THR A 550 21.21 -43.07 18.13
N TYR A 551 21.07 -42.71 16.86
CA TYR A 551 21.73 -43.41 15.74
C TYR A 551 23.24 -43.16 15.69
N LEU A 552 23.69 -41.91 15.84
CA LEU A 552 25.11 -41.54 15.69
C LEU A 552 26.01 -42.07 16.80
N ASP A 553 25.51 -42.14 18.04
CA ASP A 553 26.27 -42.67 19.20
C ASP A 553 26.55 -44.19 19.12
N SER A 554 26.08 -44.89 18.07
CA SER A 554 26.33 -46.32 17.83
C SER A 554 27.55 -46.65 16.95
N SER A 555 28.14 -45.66 16.27
CA SER A 555 29.27 -45.84 15.36
C SER A 555 30.57 -46.13 16.11
N LYS A 556 31.10 -47.37 16.01
CA LYS A 556 32.29 -47.79 16.77
C LYS A 556 33.65 -47.31 16.24
N ASN A 557 33.77 -46.90 14.97
CA ASN A 557 35.06 -46.55 14.35
C ASN A 557 35.16 -45.16 13.70
N GLY A 558 34.08 -44.40 13.46
CA GLY A 558 34.16 -42.99 13.06
C GLY A 558 34.71 -42.67 11.64
N VAL A 559 34.98 -41.38 11.40
CA VAL A 559 35.26 -40.77 10.07
C VAL A 559 36.36 -39.70 10.19
N ILE A 560 37.23 -39.59 9.18
CA ILE A 560 38.41 -38.70 9.07
C ILE A 560 38.18 -37.65 7.96
N TYR A 561 38.77 -36.45 8.12
CA TYR A 561 38.77 -35.38 7.11
C TYR A 561 40.21 -34.88 6.85
N ILE A 562 40.53 -34.51 5.61
CA ILE A 562 41.89 -34.18 5.13
C ILE A 562 41.85 -32.96 4.21
N SER A 563 42.91 -32.15 4.20
CA SER A 563 43.03 -30.96 3.34
C SER A 563 44.49 -30.51 3.20
N PHE A 564 44.96 -30.30 1.97
CA PHE A 564 46.32 -29.79 1.70
C PHE A 564 46.41 -28.25 1.58
N GLY A 565 45.45 -27.53 2.17
CA GLY A 565 45.45 -26.06 2.19
C GLY A 565 44.95 -25.44 0.89
N THR A 566 45.57 -24.33 0.47
CA THR A 566 45.08 -23.50 -0.65
C THR A 566 46.14 -23.21 -1.72
N ASN A 567 47.43 -23.13 -1.35
CA ASN A 567 48.49 -22.59 -2.23
C ASN A 567 49.35 -23.65 -2.94
N VAL A 568 49.19 -24.93 -2.61
CA VAL A 568 49.57 -26.03 -3.51
C VAL A 568 48.27 -26.61 -4.04
N LEU A 569 48.08 -26.54 -5.34
CA LEU A 569 47.10 -27.35 -6.08
C LEU A 569 47.50 -28.83 -5.89
N PRO A 570 46.77 -29.65 -5.12
CA PRO A 570 47.22 -31.02 -4.83
C PRO A 570 47.40 -31.88 -6.09
N SER A 571 46.69 -31.56 -7.18
CA SER A 571 46.89 -32.11 -8.52
C SER A 571 48.18 -31.69 -9.25
N LEU A 572 49.07 -30.91 -8.63
CA LEU A 572 50.44 -30.66 -9.07
C LEU A 572 51.48 -31.54 -8.36
N LEU A 573 51.06 -32.37 -7.39
CA LEU A 573 51.95 -33.36 -6.77
C LEU A 573 52.29 -34.47 -7.78
N PRO A 574 53.50 -35.08 -7.68
CA PRO A 574 53.85 -36.23 -8.52
C PRO A 574 52.86 -37.40 -8.36
N GLN A 575 52.46 -37.99 -9.48
CA GLN A 575 51.42 -39.04 -9.57
C GLN A 575 51.72 -40.27 -8.69
N ASP A 576 53.00 -40.64 -8.54
CA ASP A 576 53.46 -41.71 -7.65
C ASP A 576 53.13 -41.42 -6.17
N LYS A 577 53.29 -40.16 -5.74
CA LYS A 577 53.01 -39.74 -4.36
C LYS A 577 51.52 -39.76 -4.05
N ILE A 578 50.70 -39.30 -4.99
CA ILE A 578 49.24 -39.27 -4.83
C ILE A 578 48.69 -40.70 -4.63
N GLN A 579 49.15 -41.66 -5.44
CA GLN A 579 48.74 -43.06 -5.31
C GLN A 579 49.20 -43.71 -4.00
N ILE A 580 50.40 -43.39 -3.49
CA ILE A 580 50.87 -43.86 -2.17
C ILE A 580 49.94 -43.37 -1.06
N ILE A 581 49.57 -42.09 -1.08
CA ILE A 581 48.70 -41.47 -0.06
C ILE A 581 47.31 -42.13 -0.07
N ALA A 582 46.70 -42.30 -1.26
CA ALA A 582 45.42 -43.00 -1.38
C ALA A 582 45.50 -44.47 -0.92
N LYS A 583 46.60 -45.16 -1.21
CA LYS A 583 46.84 -46.56 -0.77
C LYS A 583 47.03 -46.69 0.74
N VAL A 584 47.61 -45.70 1.42
CA VAL A 584 47.70 -45.69 2.91
C VAL A 584 46.31 -45.50 3.52
N PHE A 585 45.51 -44.55 3.03
CA PHE A 585 44.14 -44.36 3.52
C PHE A 585 43.23 -45.57 3.23
N SER A 586 43.49 -46.32 2.16
CA SER A 586 42.76 -47.57 1.84
C SER A 586 42.93 -48.70 2.87
N GLN A 587 43.84 -48.57 3.83
CA GLN A 587 44.15 -49.58 4.85
C GLN A 587 43.70 -49.19 6.27
N LEU A 588 43.11 -47.99 6.46
CA LEU A 588 42.60 -47.54 7.75
C LEU A 588 41.11 -47.91 7.91
N PRO A 589 40.65 -48.30 9.12
CA PRO A 589 39.26 -48.70 9.37
C PRO A 589 38.28 -47.49 9.53
N TYR A 590 38.58 -46.37 8.88
CA TYR A 590 37.87 -45.09 8.95
C TYR A 590 37.52 -44.62 7.54
N ASP A 591 36.35 -43.98 7.37
CA ASP A 591 36.02 -43.26 6.13
C ASP A 591 36.77 -41.92 6.04
N VAL A 592 37.14 -41.47 4.84
CA VAL A 592 37.95 -40.25 4.63
C VAL A 592 37.26 -39.27 3.65
N LEU A 593 37.44 -37.98 3.87
CA LEU A 593 36.98 -36.88 3.00
C LEU A 593 38.11 -35.85 2.84
N TRP A 594 38.67 -35.70 1.64
CA TRP A 594 39.94 -35.01 1.36
C TRP A 594 39.75 -33.84 0.39
N LYS A 595 39.89 -32.59 0.87
CA LYS A 595 39.91 -31.36 0.04
C LYS A 595 40.94 -31.47 -1.10
N TRP A 596 40.44 -31.47 -2.34
CA TRP A 596 41.16 -31.68 -3.59
C TRP A 596 40.70 -30.65 -4.62
N ASP A 597 41.42 -30.50 -5.73
CA ASP A 597 41.38 -29.32 -6.61
C ASP A 597 40.97 -29.59 -8.06
N LYS A 598 40.74 -30.85 -8.41
CA LYS A 598 40.18 -31.32 -9.69
C LYS A 598 39.12 -32.39 -9.39
N ASP A 599 38.48 -32.94 -10.40
CA ASP A 599 37.32 -33.83 -10.20
C ASP A 599 37.70 -35.28 -9.87
N GLU A 600 38.90 -35.73 -10.25
CA GLU A 600 39.40 -37.09 -10.01
C GLU A 600 40.68 -37.14 -9.15
N LEU A 601 40.80 -38.19 -8.34
CA LEU A 601 41.94 -38.49 -7.47
C LEU A 601 42.56 -39.86 -7.87
N PRO A 602 43.78 -39.89 -8.43
CA PRO A 602 44.46 -41.13 -8.79
C PRO A 602 44.65 -42.10 -7.62
N GLY A 603 44.31 -43.39 -7.83
CA GLY A 603 44.47 -44.45 -6.82
C GLY A 603 43.41 -44.46 -5.69
N ARG A 604 42.36 -43.63 -5.80
CA ARG A 604 41.28 -43.49 -4.82
C ARG A 604 40.64 -44.83 -4.41
N SER A 605 40.70 -45.14 -3.12
CA SER A 605 39.94 -46.22 -2.50
C SER A 605 38.49 -45.82 -2.17
N LYS A 606 37.64 -46.81 -1.84
CA LYS A 606 36.21 -46.60 -1.54
C LYS A 606 35.95 -45.62 -0.39
N ASN A 607 36.92 -45.41 0.49
CA ASN A 607 36.82 -44.57 1.68
C ASN A 607 37.41 -43.14 1.49
N ILE A 608 37.32 -42.49 0.32
CA ILE A 608 37.84 -41.10 0.08
C ILE A 608 36.89 -40.22 -0.80
N ARG A 609 36.77 -38.89 -0.53
CA ARG A 609 35.86 -37.86 -1.17
C ARG A 609 36.52 -36.44 -1.31
N ILE A 610 35.91 -35.37 -1.88
CA ILE A 610 36.55 -34.05 -2.26
C ILE A 610 35.71 -32.72 -2.10
N SER A 611 36.31 -31.48 -2.13
CA SER A 611 35.65 -30.11 -2.15
C SER A 611 36.61 -28.84 -2.25
N LYS A 612 36.12 -27.59 -2.58
CA LYS A 612 36.80 -26.23 -2.54
C LYS A 612 35.83 -24.98 -2.53
N TRP A 613 36.25 -23.78 -2.03
CA TRP A 613 35.51 -22.46 -2.12
C TRP A 613 36.34 -21.16 -1.86
N LEU A 614 35.69 -19.97 -1.84
CA LEU A 614 36.18 -18.54 -1.80
C LEU A 614 36.21 -17.93 -0.33
N PRO A 615 36.13 -16.60 0.03
CA PRO A 615 36.11 -15.27 -0.68
C PRO A 615 36.80 -14.00 0.00
N GLN A 616 36.63 -12.79 -0.59
CA GLN A 616 36.43 -11.42 0.01
C GLN A 616 37.57 -10.39 0.33
N SER A 617 37.12 -9.10 0.42
CA SER A 617 37.67 -7.82 0.97
C SER A 617 38.73 -6.99 0.22
N ASP A 618 38.31 -5.86 -0.38
CA ASP A 618 38.74 -4.52 0.11
C ASP A 618 37.80 -3.36 -0.28
N MET A 619 37.24 -2.77 0.79
CA MET A 619 36.82 -1.39 1.09
C MET A 619 36.64 -0.34 -0.03
N LEU A 620 35.57 0.48 -0.04
CA LEU A 620 35.10 1.40 1.03
C LEU A 620 36.13 2.47 1.49
N ILE A 621 36.90 3.05 0.55
CA ILE A 621 37.49 4.39 0.69
C ILE A 621 37.03 5.25 -0.48
N ALA A 622 36.83 6.56 -0.24
CA ALA A 622 36.42 7.57 -1.22
C ALA A 622 35.02 7.29 -1.84
N LEU A 623 33.90 7.83 -1.35
CA LEU A 623 33.66 9.21 -0.89
C LEU A 623 34.25 10.26 -1.84
N PHE A 624 33.54 11.37 -1.96
CA PHE A 624 33.97 12.66 -1.36
C PHE A 624 33.62 13.84 -2.24
N LEU A 625 33.58 13.68 -3.56
CA LEU A 625 33.44 14.80 -4.49
C LEU A 625 32.02 14.87 -5.08
N LEU A 626 31.20 15.57 -4.29
CA LEU A 626 30.44 16.77 -4.69
C LEU A 626 30.09 16.84 -6.19
N SER A 627 28.82 16.68 -6.58
CA SER A 627 27.70 17.61 -6.35
C SER A 627 27.86 18.98 -7.02
N LEU A 628 26.96 19.27 -7.97
CA LEU A 628 26.04 20.43 -7.98
C LEU A 628 25.09 20.32 -9.19
N SER A 629 24.02 21.12 -9.21
CA SER A 629 22.76 20.74 -9.89
C SER A 629 21.99 21.90 -10.51
N ILE A 630 21.38 21.67 -11.68
CA ILE A 630 20.31 22.50 -12.29
C ILE A 630 19.29 21.53 -12.92
N THR A 631 17.99 21.89 -12.93
CA THR A 631 16.90 21.10 -13.54
C THR A 631 16.39 21.73 -14.84
N CYS A 632 15.96 20.89 -15.78
CA CYS A 632 15.30 21.26 -17.02
C CYS A 632 13.99 20.45 -17.18
N ASN A 633 13.17 20.79 -18.18
CA ASN A 633 11.89 20.13 -18.43
C ASN A 633 12.07 19.09 -19.54
N ASP A 634 12.74 17.98 -19.20
CA ASP A 634 13.42 17.13 -20.17
C ASP A 634 12.53 16.05 -20.80
N ALA A 635 12.58 15.96 -22.13
CA ALA A 635 11.89 14.94 -22.92
C ALA A 635 12.63 13.59 -22.80
N ALA A 636 12.36 12.86 -21.72
CA ALA A 636 13.11 11.67 -21.31
C ALA A 636 13.29 10.63 -22.43
N ARG A 637 14.49 10.04 -22.45
CA ARG A 637 14.89 8.87 -23.24
C ARG A 637 14.56 7.62 -22.44
N ILE A 638 13.66 6.78 -22.93
CA ILE A 638 13.15 5.61 -22.21
C ILE A 638 13.56 4.34 -22.96
N LEU A 639 14.23 3.41 -22.27
CA LEU A 639 14.48 2.06 -22.81
C LEU A 639 13.46 1.09 -22.21
N ALA A 640 12.76 0.39 -23.09
CA ALA A 640 11.85 -0.68 -22.74
C ALA A 640 12.39 -2.02 -23.24
N MET A 641 12.38 -3.05 -22.39
CA MET A 641 12.76 -4.42 -22.77
C MET A 641 11.66 -5.38 -22.35
N PHE A 642 10.96 -5.92 -23.35
CA PHE A 642 9.88 -6.90 -23.19
C PHE A 642 10.28 -8.19 -23.91
N PRO A 643 11.21 -8.98 -23.34
CA PRO A 643 11.90 -10.04 -24.05
C PRO A 643 11.03 -11.27 -24.36
N VAL A 644 9.89 -11.45 -23.68
CA VAL A 644 9.10 -12.70 -23.79
C VAL A 644 8.38 -12.78 -25.15
N PRO A 645 8.63 -13.83 -25.97
CA PRO A 645 7.99 -14.05 -27.27
C PRO A 645 6.55 -14.58 -27.09
N SER A 646 5.67 -13.70 -26.64
CA SER A 646 4.26 -13.98 -26.46
C SER A 646 3.40 -12.77 -26.82
N ILE A 647 2.60 -12.91 -27.88
CA ILE A 647 1.66 -11.88 -28.34
C ILE A 647 0.77 -11.38 -27.20
N SER A 648 0.34 -12.26 -26.28
CA SER A 648 -0.51 -11.89 -25.14
C SER A 648 0.18 -10.95 -24.14
N HIS A 649 1.51 -10.96 -24.07
CA HIS A 649 2.30 -10.00 -23.31
C HIS A 649 2.46 -8.69 -24.10
N GLN A 650 2.87 -8.79 -25.36
CA GLN A 650 3.21 -7.61 -26.18
C GLN A 650 1.99 -6.71 -26.48
N VAL A 651 0.76 -7.26 -26.53
CA VAL A 651 -0.48 -6.44 -26.62
C VAL A 651 -0.79 -5.61 -25.36
N VAL A 652 -0.19 -5.95 -24.20
CA VAL A 652 -0.31 -5.17 -22.96
C VAL A 652 0.67 -4.00 -22.94
N PHE A 653 1.91 -4.23 -23.37
CA PHE A 653 2.97 -3.22 -23.31
C PHE A 653 2.88 -2.20 -24.46
N ARG A 654 2.43 -2.62 -25.64
CA ARG A 654 2.38 -1.77 -26.85
C ARG A 654 1.55 -0.48 -26.70
N PRO A 655 0.34 -0.47 -26.08
CA PRO A 655 -0.40 0.77 -25.82
C PRO A 655 0.36 1.74 -24.90
N PHE A 656 1.09 1.21 -23.92
CA PHE A 656 1.83 1.97 -22.93
C PHE A 656 3.08 2.65 -23.52
N THR A 657 3.89 1.93 -24.31
CA THR A 657 5.02 2.56 -25.02
C THR A 657 4.56 3.57 -26.06
N GLN A 658 3.48 3.29 -26.81
CA GLN A 658 2.94 4.21 -27.81
C GLN A 658 2.39 5.51 -27.20
N GLU A 659 1.81 5.48 -26.00
CA GLU A 659 1.36 6.69 -25.31
C GLU A 659 2.52 7.53 -24.77
N LEU A 660 3.61 6.92 -24.28
CA LEU A 660 4.85 7.65 -23.93
C LEU A 660 5.44 8.37 -25.15
N VAL A 661 5.50 7.69 -26.31
CA VAL A 661 5.87 8.29 -27.60
C VAL A 661 4.93 9.45 -27.96
N ARG A 662 3.61 9.29 -27.77
CA ARG A 662 2.61 10.34 -28.05
C ARG A 662 2.76 11.58 -27.14
N ARG A 663 3.36 11.42 -25.95
CA ARG A 663 3.67 12.54 -25.03
C ARG A 663 5.03 13.20 -25.29
N GLY A 664 5.78 12.73 -26.28
CA GLY A 664 7.03 13.35 -26.72
C GLY A 664 8.31 12.79 -26.10
N HIS A 665 8.22 11.72 -25.29
CA HIS A 665 9.39 10.95 -24.88
C HIS A 665 10.04 10.27 -26.08
N GLN A 666 11.36 10.05 -26.03
CA GLN A 666 12.05 9.22 -27.01
C GLN A 666 12.09 7.79 -26.47
N VAL A 667 11.34 6.87 -27.08
CA VAL A 667 11.22 5.50 -26.57
C VAL A 667 11.94 4.53 -27.49
N THR A 668 12.81 3.71 -26.92
CA THR A 668 13.42 2.56 -27.62
C THR A 668 12.89 1.28 -27.00
N VAL A 669 12.37 0.36 -27.80
CA VAL A 669 11.73 -0.88 -27.37
C VAL A 669 12.47 -2.06 -27.98
N ILE A 670 12.99 -2.97 -27.15
CA ILE A 670 13.45 -4.30 -27.57
C ILE A 670 12.25 -5.24 -27.40
N THR A 671 11.73 -5.79 -28.51
CA THR A 671 10.50 -6.60 -28.52
C THR A 671 10.50 -7.66 -29.63
N PRO A 672 10.02 -8.90 -29.34
CA PRO A 672 9.77 -9.92 -30.34
C PRO A 672 8.51 -9.66 -31.18
N ASP A 673 7.68 -8.66 -30.85
CA ASP A 673 6.54 -8.26 -31.67
C ASP A 673 6.53 -6.73 -31.88
N PRO A 674 7.29 -6.19 -32.86
CA PRO A 674 7.21 -4.80 -33.26
C PRO A 674 5.77 -4.36 -33.62
N ALA A 675 5.44 -3.11 -33.30
CA ALA A 675 4.15 -2.52 -33.60
C ALA A 675 4.01 -2.02 -35.03
N PHE A 676 5.13 -1.65 -35.67
CA PHE A 676 5.17 -1.07 -37.00
C PHE A 676 6.02 -1.93 -37.96
N PRO A 677 5.68 -1.98 -39.27
CA PRO A 677 6.59 -2.53 -40.26
C PRO A 677 7.89 -1.71 -40.32
N LYS A 678 8.99 -2.33 -40.73
CA LYS A 678 10.33 -1.70 -40.75
C LYS A 678 10.31 -0.39 -41.54
N GLY A 679 10.60 0.73 -40.85
CA GLY A 679 10.53 2.10 -41.38
C GLY A 679 9.19 2.83 -41.20
N GLY A 680 8.17 2.20 -40.59
CA GLY A 680 6.83 2.77 -40.37
C GLY A 680 6.56 3.32 -38.97
N ALA A 681 7.54 3.31 -38.06
CA ALA A 681 7.40 3.81 -36.69
C ALA A 681 7.46 5.36 -36.62
N PRO A 682 6.84 6.00 -35.61
CA PRO A 682 7.03 7.42 -35.31
C PRO A 682 8.49 7.79 -35.09
N ALA A 683 8.88 9.02 -35.43
CA ALA A 683 10.29 9.47 -35.40
C ALA A 683 10.95 9.45 -33.99
N ASN A 684 10.15 9.37 -32.92
CA ASN A 684 10.59 9.22 -31.53
C ASN A 684 10.29 7.83 -30.93
N LEU A 685 10.04 6.82 -31.78
CA LEU A 685 9.96 5.41 -31.42
C LEU A 685 10.99 4.59 -32.22
N THR A 686 11.89 3.90 -31.52
CA THR A 686 12.77 2.89 -32.12
C THR A 686 12.33 1.50 -31.66
N GLU A 687 11.96 0.61 -32.58
CA GLU A 687 11.66 -0.80 -32.27
C GLU A 687 12.83 -1.67 -32.76
N ILE A 688 13.49 -2.37 -31.82
CA ILE A 688 14.47 -3.42 -32.14
C ILE A 688 13.73 -4.74 -32.16
N ASP A 689 13.54 -5.23 -33.39
CA ASP A 689 12.96 -6.51 -33.74
C ASP A 689 13.88 -7.67 -33.30
N VAL A 690 13.35 -8.54 -32.45
CA VAL A 690 14.01 -9.78 -31.98
C VAL A 690 13.12 -11.02 -32.17
N HIS A 691 12.19 -10.99 -33.13
CA HIS A 691 11.14 -12.00 -33.31
C HIS A 691 11.70 -13.42 -33.50
N ASP A 692 12.41 -13.65 -34.61
CA ASP A 692 12.69 -14.99 -35.16
C ASP A 692 13.35 -15.93 -34.15
N PHE A 693 14.52 -15.56 -33.62
CA PHE A 693 15.28 -16.42 -32.71
C PHE A 693 14.63 -16.55 -31.33
N SER A 694 13.88 -15.53 -30.88
CA SER A 694 13.16 -15.62 -29.60
C SER A 694 12.05 -16.66 -29.71
N TYR A 695 11.26 -16.63 -30.79
CA TYR A 695 10.19 -17.59 -31.06
C TYR A 695 10.72 -19.00 -31.36
N GLU A 696 11.82 -19.14 -32.11
CA GLU A 696 12.45 -20.44 -32.36
C GLU A 696 12.94 -21.11 -31.07
N THR A 697 13.56 -20.34 -30.17
CA THR A 697 14.01 -20.85 -28.85
C THR A 697 12.82 -21.25 -27.97
N TRP A 698 11.78 -20.41 -27.94
CA TRP A 698 10.55 -20.64 -27.16
C TRP A 698 9.77 -21.88 -27.61
N LYS A 699 9.93 -22.32 -28.86
CA LYS A 699 9.28 -23.54 -29.40
C LYS A 699 9.52 -24.78 -28.53
N SER A 700 10.70 -24.89 -27.94
CA SER A 700 11.06 -26.00 -27.02
C SER A 700 10.15 -26.07 -25.78
N LEU A 701 9.60 -24.95 -25.30
CA LEU A 701 8.63 -24.94 -24.21
C LEU A 701 7.28 -25.56 -24.63
N TYR A 702 6.84 -25.35 -25.87
CA TYR A 702 5.62 -26.01 -26.39
C TYR A 702 5.82 -27.52 -26.53
N GLU A 703 7.00 -27.97 -26.93
CA GLU A 703 7.35 -29.38 -27.04
C GLU A 703 7.39 -30.08 -25.65
N VAL A 704 7.75 -29.36 -24.58
CA VAL A 704 7.66 -29.87 -23.19
C VAL A 704 6.24 -29.78 -22.59
N THR A 705 5.45 -28.76 -22.92
CA THR A 705 4.10 -28.54 -22.34
C THR A 705 2.98 -29.34 -23.03
N SER A 706 3.22 -29.88 -24.22
CA SER A 706 2.21 -30.63 -25.00
C SER A 706 2.22 -32.15 -24.81
N THR A 707 3.16 -32.72 -24.04
CA THR A 707 3.36 -34.17 -23.93
C THR A 707 2.56 -34.88 -22.82
N GLY A 708 1.79 -34.13 -22.03
CA GLY A 708 0.79 -34.69 -21.09
C GLY A 708 1.24 -34.82 -19.63
N ASP A 709 2.53 -34.72 -19.31
CA ASP A 709 3.01 -34.68 -17.93
C ASP A 709 2.70 -33.32 -17.26
N SER A 710 1.69 -33.30 -16.38
CA SER A 710 1.13 -32.10 -15.77
C SER A 710 1.92 -31.54 -14.55
N ASP A 711 3.23 -31.83 -14.46
CA ASP A 711 4.08 -31.22 -13.45
C ASP A 711 4.46 -29.78 -13.83
N LEU A 712 3.61 -28.86 -13.40
CA LEU A 712 3.82 -27.41 -13.40
C LEU A 712 5.25 -27.00 -12.97
N ILE A 713 5.88 -27.76 -12.07
CA ILE A 713 7.25 -27.49 -11.62
C ILE A 713 8.28 -27.70 -12.75
N LEU A 714 8.13 -28.74 -13.57
CA LEU A 714 8.96 -28.94 -14.76
C LEU A 714 8.71 -27.83 -15.79
N GLN A 715 7.44 -27.52 -16.06
CA GLN A 715 7.02 -26.48 -17.00
C GLN A 715 7.63 -25.11 -16.63
N MET A 716 7.54 -24.70 -15.36
CA MET A 716 8.13 -23.44 -14.87
C MET A 716 9.67 -23.46 -14.88
N THR A 717 10.29 -24.59 -14.55
CA THR A 717 11.77 -24.71 -14.60
C THR A 717 12.27 -24.47 -16.03
N VAL A 718 11.64 -25.11 -17.02
CA VAL A 718 12.00 -24.95 -18.43
C VAL A 718 11.71 -23.54 -18.94
N ALA A 719 10.53 -22.98 -18.64
CA ALA A 719 10.16 -21.63 -19.06
C ALA A 719 11.12 -20.55 -18.54
N PHE A 720 11.47 -20.58 -17.23
CA PHE A 720 12.39 -19.60 -16.67
C PHE A 720 13.82 -19.76 -17.18
N SER A 721 14.31 -20.98 -17.41
CA SER A 721 15.62 -21.21 -18.04
C SER A 721 15.69 -20.62 -19.46
N ILE A 722 14.68 -20.89 -20.29
CA ILE A 722 14.59 -20.35 -21.66
C ILE A 722 14.57 -18.81 -21.67
N ILE A 723 13.95 -18.17 -20.68
CA ILE A 723 13.96 -16.70 -20.56
C ILE A 723 15.38 -16.16 -20.36
N VAL A 724 16.27 -16.87 -19.65
CA VAL A 724 17.68 -16.46 -19.51
C VAL A 724 18.39 -16.53 -20.86
N ASP A 725 18.23 -17.63 -21.60
CA ASP A 725 18.88 -17.81 -22.90
C ASP A 725 18.39 -16.79 -23.94
N ILE A 726 17.07 -16.54 -23.99
CA ILE A 726 16.47 -15.52 -24.86
C ILE A 726 17.00 -14.12 -24.52
N VAL A 727 17.06 -13.74 -23.24
CA VAL A 727 17.64 -12.45 -22.84
C VAL A 727 19.13 -12.37 -23.20
N GLU A 728 19.90 -13.45 -23.04
CA GLU A 728 21.32 -13.47 -23.43
C GLU A 728 21.51 -13.27 -24.94
N MET A 729 20.66 -13.88 -25.77
CA MET A 729 20.69 -13.70 -27.22
C MET A 729 20.24 -12.30 -27.64
N GLN A 730 19.18 -11.76 -27.04
CA GLN A 730 18.72 -10.38 -27.32
C GLN A 730 19.78 -9.33 -26.95
N LEU A 731 20.47 -9.49 -25.81
CA LEU A 731 21.55 -8.58 -25.39
C LEU A 731 22.84 -8.73 -26.23
N LYS A 732 23.02 -9.83 -26.96
CA LYS A 732 24.14 -10.03 -27.91
C LYS A 732 23.90 -9.47 -29.30
N LEU A 733 22.65 -9.19 -29.69
CA LEU A 733 22.33 -8.65 -31.01
C LEU A 733 23.06 -7.32 -31.27
N ASP A 734 23.69 -7.16 -32.45
CA ASP A 734 24.50 -5.98 -32.78
C ASP A 734 23.78 -4.64 -32.55
N ALA A 735 22.48 -4.57 -32.85
CA ALA A 735 21.67 -3.38 -32.60
C ALA A 735 21.55 -3.03 -31.11
N VAL A 736 21.43 -4.03 -30.23
CA VAL A 736 21.36 -3.85 -28.78
C VAL A 736 22.76 -3.60 -28.21
N GLN A 737 23.78 -4.31 -28.70
CA GLN A 737 25.19 -4.04 -28.41
C GLN A 737 25.62 -2.61 -28.80
N LYS A 738 24.98 -2.02 -29.80
CA LYS A 738 25.15 -0.60 -30.14
C LYS A 738 24.51 0.32 -29.09
N LEU A 739 23.25 0.08 -28.70
CA LEU A 739 22.60 0.84 -27.63
C LEU A 739 23.44 0.85 -26.34
N LEU A 740 23.93 -0.33 -25.93
CA LEU A 740 24.71 -0.53 -24.71
C LEU A 740 26.06 0.22 -24.69
N LYS A 741 26.53 0.74 -25.83
CA LYS A 741 27.82 1.43 -26.00
C LYS A 741 27.68 2.92 -26.34
N GLU A 742 26.68 3.27 -27.15
CA GLU A 742 26.54 4.61 -27.72
C GLU A 742 25.38 5.42 -27.10
N GLU A 743 24.36 4.76 -26.54
CA GLU A 743 23.12 5.41 -26.12
C GLU A 743 22.98 5.60 -24.62
N LYS A 744 22.10 6.54 -24.25
CA LYS A 744 21.71 6.82 -22.86
C LYS A 744 20.20 6.93 -22.72
N PHE A 745 19.72 6.54 -21.55
CA PHE A 745 18.31 6.53 -21.16
C PHE A 745 18.18 7.06 -19.74
N ASP A 746 17.05 7.71 -19.46
CA ASP A 746 16.70 8.34 -18.17
C ASP A 746 15.75 7.44 -17.35
N LEU A 747 15.24 6.36 -17.94
CA LEU A 747 14.33 5.38 -17.33
C LEU A 747 14.44 4.01 -18.02
N LEU A 748 14.34 2.94 -17.25
CA LEU A 748 14.12 1.57 -17.75
C LEU A 748 12.68 1.08 -17.46
N LEU A 749 12.04 0.54 -18.49
CA LEU A 749 10.80 -0.24 -18.39
C LEU A 749 11.15 -1.72 -18.67
N LEU A 750 11.11 -2.57 -17.65
CA LEU A 750 11.57 -3.96 -17.75
C LEU A 750 10.43 -4.94 -17.49
N GLU A 751 10.34 -6.02 -18.26
CA GLU A 751 9.28 -7.02 -18.07
C GLU A 751 9.42 -7.75 -16.72
N ALA A 752 8.35 -7.72 -15.91
CA ALA A 752 8.41 -8.15 -14.51
C ALA A 752 8.72 -9.64 -14.34
N CYS A 753 8.27 -10.50 -15.26
CA CYS A 753 8.59 -11.94 -15.25
C CYS A 753 9.99 -12.25 -15.83
N ALA A 754 10.58 -11.32 -16.60
CA ALA A 754 11.92 -11.48 -17.16
C ALA A 754 12.99 -10.81 -16.28
N LYS A 755 13.14 -11.34 -15.06
CA LYS A 755 14.16 -10.91 -14.08
C LYS A 755 15.61 -10.78 -14.64
N PRO A 756 16.10 -11.55 -15.65
CA PRO A 756 17.46 -11.36 -16.18
C PRO A 756 17.68 -9.96 -16.79
N SER A 757 16.61 -9.31 -17.26
CA SER A 757 16.67 -7.95 -17.84
C SER A 757 17.10 -6.88 -16.82
N LEU A 758 17.01 -7.15 -15.51
CA LEU A 758 17.50 -6.28 -14.44
C LEU A 758 19.00 -5.97 -14.58
N VAL A 759 19.77 -6.76 -15.34
CA VAL A 759 21.16 -6.46 -15.69
C VAL A 759 21.33 -5.08 -16.35
N LEU A 760 20.32 -4.59 -17.09
CA LEU A 760 20.33 -3.25 -17.67
C LEU A 760 20.34 -2.14 -16.62
N SER A 761 19.85 -2.40 -15.40
CA SER A 761 19.93 -1.48 -14.27
C SER A 761 21.37 -1.23 -13.81
N HIS A 762 22.26 -2.22 -13.97
CA HIS A 762 23.70 -2.02 -13.75
C HIS A 762 24.37 -1.20 -14.85
N VAL A 763 23.93 -1.37 -16.10
CA VAL A 763 24.49 -0.64 -17.26
C VAL A 763 24.11 0.84 -17.20
N TYR A 764 22.81 1.14 -17.16
CA TYR A 764 22.32 2.53 -17.29
C TYR A 764 22.20 3.27 -15.96
N LYS A 765 22.00 2.57 -14.83
CA LYS A 765 21.96 3.14 -13.46
C LYS A 765 20.90 4.23 -13.25
N VAL A 766 19.83 4.20 -14.04
CA VAL A 766 18.65 5.07 -13.94
C VAL A 766 17.46 4.34 -13.30
N PRO A 767 16.38 5.03 -12.91
CA PRO A 767 15.20 4.42 -12.29
C PRO A 767 14.60 3.26 -13.09
N VAL A 768 13.99 2.31 -12.39
CA VAL A 768 13.47 1.07 -12.99
C VAL A 768 12.03 0.81 -12.59
N ILE A 769 11.15 0.70 -13.58
CA ILE A 769 9.77 0.23 -13.40
C ILE A 769 9.69 -1.19 -13.97
N GLN A 770 9.33 -2.17 -13.13
CA GLN A 770 8.97 -3.50 -13.60
C GLN A 770 7.51 -3.52 -14.06
N VAL A 771 7.23 -4.05 -15.25
CA VAL A 771 5.88 -4.10 -15.86
C VAL A 771 5.48 -5.54 -16.10
N SER A 772 4.43 -6.02 -15.43
CA SER A 772 3.84 -7.35 -15.64
C SER A 772 2.69 -7.28 -16.65
N SER A 773 2.68 -8.23 -17.58
CA SER A 773 1.55 -8.49 -18.48
C SER A 773 0.33 -9.09 -17.77
N PHE A 774 0.52 -9.61 -16.55
CA PHE A 774 -0.49 -10.26 -15.72
C PHE A 774 -0.38 -9.80 -14.25
N GLY A 775 -0.79 -10.65 -13.29
CA GLY A 775 -0.56 -10.48 -11.86
C GLY A 775 0.92 -10.46 -11.43
N PRO A 776 1.21 -10.42 -10.12
CA PRO A 776 2.57 -10.40 -9.59
C PRO A 776 3.14 -11.81 -9.35
N MET A 777 4.44 -12.00 -9.57
CA MET A 777 5.16 -13.20 -9.13
C MET A 777 5.81 -12.98 -7.76
N ASN A 778 6.14 -14.08 -7.05
CA ASN A 778 6.67 -14.08 -5.68
C ASN A 778 7.84 -13.09 -5.50
N PHE A 779 8.82 -13.14 -6.40
CA PHE A 779 10.01 -12.27 -6.34
C PHE A 779 9.71 -10.80 -6.65
N ASN A 780 8.67 -10.49 -7.44
CA ASN A 780 8.27 -9.09 -7.67
C ASN A 780 7.71 -8.45 -6.41
N VAL A 781 6.92 -9.18 -5.61
CA VAL A 781 6.29 -8.61 -4.40
C VAL A 781 7.28 -8.39 -3.25
N GLU A 782 8.29 -9.26 -3.12
CA GLU A 782 9.39 -9.08 -2.19
C GLU A 782 10.19 -7.81 -2.55
N THR A 783 10.52 -7.67 -3.85
CA THR A 783 11.33 -6.57 -4.39
C THR A 783 10.82 -5.19 -4.00
N ILE A 784 9.50 -4.95 -4.00
CA ILE A 784 8.90 -3.65 -3.62
C ILE A 784 8.42 -3.57 -2.16
N GLY A 785 8.60 -4.63 -1.35
CA GLY A 785 8.27 -4.64 0.08
C GLY A 785 6.80 -4.85 0.41
N SER A 786 6.07 -5.60 -0.42
CA SER A 786 4.66 -5.95 -0.19
C SER A 786 4.53 -7.18 0.69
N ALA A 787 3.49 -7.22 1.53
CA ALA A 787 3.18 -8.39 2.34
C ALA A 787 2.87 -9.60 1.45
N TRP A 788 3.52 -10.73 1.72
CA TRP A 788 3.27 -12.00 1.07
C TRP A 788 2.96 -13.07 2.09
N HIS A 789 2.00 -13.93 1.78
CA HIS A 789 1.67 -15.12 2.55
C HIS A 789 1.08 -16.14 1.57
N PRO A 790 1.77 -17.27 1.29
CA PRO A 790 1.45 -18.13 0.13
C PRO A 790 0.06 -18.78 0.18
N LEU A 791 -0.62 -18.78 1.34
CA LEU A 791 -1.98 -19.31 1.52
C LEU A 791 -3.07 -18.23 1.66
N LEU A 792 -2.71 -16.95 1.82
CA LEU A 792 -3.68 -15.83 1.93
C LEU A 792 -3.61 -14.89 0.72
N TYR A 793 -2.43 -14.79 0.10
CA TYR A 793 -2.17 -14.11 -1.16
C TYR A 793 -1.52 -15.10 -2.14
N PRO A 794 -2.23 -16.17 -2.53
CA PRO A 794 -1.71 -17.18 -3.45
C PRO A 794 -1.36 -16.54 -4.80
N GLY A 795 -0.21 -16.95 -5.34
CA GLY A 795 0.32 -16.40 -6.58
C GLY A 795 -0.28 -17.08 -7.82
N ILE A 796 0.03 -16.52 -8.99
CA ILE A 796 -0.42 -17.03 -10.29
C ILE A 796 0.12 -18.45 -10.64
N LEU A 797 0.99 -19.02 -9.79
CA LEU A 797 1.53 -20.38 -9.89
C LEU A 797 0.97 -21.36 -8.83
N THR A 798 0.02 -20.93 -8.01
CA THR A 798 -0.70 -21.78 -7.04
C THR A 798 -1.75 -22.62 -7.78
N LYS A 799 -1.81 -23.93 -7.53
CA LYS A 799 -2.75 -24.84 -8.22
C LYS A 799 -4.16 -24.78 -7.63
N ARG A 800 -4.32 -24.39 -6.36
CA ARG A 800 -5.62 -24.18 -5.72
C ARG A 800 -5.53 -23.13 -4.61
N SER A 801 -6.40 -22.13 -4.65
CA SER A 801 -6.34 -20.92 -3.82
C SER A 801 -7.44 -20.82 -2.78
N LEU A 802 -8.55 -21.57 -2.91
CA LEU A 802 -9.74 -21.40 -2.08
C LEU A 802 -10.09 -22.64 -1.23
N ASN A 803 -10.59 -22.37 -0.02
CA ASN A 803 -11.16 -23.34 0.93
C ASN A 803 -10.27 -24.58 1.19
N LEU A 804 -8.98 -24.35 1.42
CA LEU A 804 -7.97 -25.40 1.65
C LEU A 804 -8.11 -26.04 3.04
N SER A 805 -8.21 -27.37 3.08
CA SER A 805 -8.05 -28.17 4.30
C SER A 805 -6.62 -28.12 4.84
N LYS A 806 -6.39 -28.57 6.08
CA LYS A 806 -5.05 -28.61 6.70
C LYS A 806 -4.01 -29.41 5.88
N TRP A 807 -4.44 -30.42 5.11
CA TRP A 807 -3.56 -31.16 4.21
C TRP A 807 -3.27 -30.38 2.92
N GLU A 808 -4.29 -29.77 2.30
CA GLU A 808 -4.11 -28.98 1.08
C GLU A 808 -3.27 -27.71 1.34
N LYS A 809 -3.38 -27.09 2.52
CA LYS A 809 -2.46 -26.03 2.98
C LYS A 809 -1.00 -26.51 3.00
N LEU A 810 -0.73 -27.72 3.48
CA LEU A 810 0.63 -28.30 3.48
C LEU A 810 1.13 -28.60 2.06
N VAL A 811 0.25 -29.09 1.17
CA VAL A 811 0.59 -29.36 -0.23
C VAL A 811 0.94 -28.07 -0.99
N GLU A 812 0.15 -27.00 -0.83
CA GLU A 812 0.45 -25.74 -1.52
C GLU A 812 1.64 -24.99 -0.92
N LEU A 813 1.90 -25.11 0.39
CA LEU A 813 3.17 -24.65 1.00
C LEU A 813 4.38 -25.41 0.44
N TRP A 814 4.26 -26.72 0.22
CA TRP A 814 5.31 -27.54 -0.39
C TRP A 814 5.53 -27.19 -1.87
N ASN A 815 4.46 -26.98 -2.64
CA ASN A 815 4.53 -26.52 -4.02
C ASN A 815 5.18 -25.12 -4.13
N PHE A 816 4.79 -24.18 -3.26
CA PHE A 816 5.44 -22.88 -3.13
C PHE A 816 6.95 -23.02 -2.84
N TYR A 817 7.34 -23.86 -1.89
CA TYR A 817 8.76 -24.10 -1.58
C TYR A 817 9.55 -24.74 -2.75
N ARG A 818 8.92 -25.65 -3.53
CA ARG A 818 9.51 -26.16 -4.78
C ARG A 818 9.78 -25.03 -5.78
N ILE A 819 8.80 -24.15 -6.02
CA ILE A 819 8.91 -22.98 -6.91
C ILE A 819 10.05 -22.05 -6.46
N GLU A 820 10.09 -21.71 -5.17
CA GLU A 820 11.14 -20.85 -4.61
C GLU A 820 12.56 -21.41 -4.78
N ASN A 821 12.74 -22.73 -4.68
CA ASN A 821 14.04 -23.36 -4.92
C ASN A 821 14.42 -23.36 -6.40
N ILE A 822 13.46 -23.46 -7.32
CA ILE A 822 13.70 -23.37 -8.77
C ILE A 822 14.13 -21.96 -9.16
N LEU A 823 13.43 -20.93 -8.66
CA LEU A 823 13.78 -19.53 -8.90
C LEU A 823 15.19 -19.20 -8.40
N LYS A 824 15.62 -19.78 -7.27
CA LYS A 824 17.01 -19.68 -6.75
C LYS A 824 18.01 -20.50 -7.58
N GLY A 825 17.59 -21.62 -8.17
CA GLY A 825 18.39 -22.38 -9.13
C GLY A 825 18.68 -21.58 -10.40
N VAL A 826 17.62 -21.03 -11.00
CA VAL A 826 17.67 -20.14 -12.17
C VAL A 826 18.54 -18.92 -11.89
N GLU A 827 18.48 -18.33 -10.69
CA GLU A 827 19.29 -17.14 -10.35
C GLU A 827 20.80 -17.34 -10.50
N ASN A 828 21.33 -18.57 -10.33
CA ASN A 828 22.73 -18.83 -10.66
C ASN A 828 23.00 -18.67 -12.16
N SER A 829 22.08 -19.15 -13.01
CA SER A 829 22.19 -19.03 -14.47
C SER A 829 22.09 -17.56 -14.92
N GLU A 830 21.22 -16.77 -14.28
CA GLU A 830 21.06 -15.33 -14.53
C GLU A 830 22.30 -14.52 -14.10
N ASN A 831 22.89 -14.86 -12.95
CA ASN A 831 24.12 -14.25 -12.46
C ASN A 831 25.30 -14.58 -13.40
N GLU A 832 25.43 -15.84 -13.85
CA GLU A 832 26.46 -16.22 -14.81
C GLU A 832 26.22 -15.63 -16.23
N MET A 833 24.95 -15.48 -16.66
CA MET A 833 24.60 -14.73 -17.87
C MET A 833 25.06 -13.27 -17.78
N GLY A 834 24.78 -12.60 -16.66
CA GLY A 834 25.26 -11.25 -16.40
C GLY A 834 26.79 -11.17 -16.53
N LYS A 835 27.52 -12.11 -15.91
CA LYS A 835 28.99 -12.15 -15.96
C LYS A 835 29.53 -12.41 -17.36
N ARG A 836 28.87 -13.28 -18.16
CA ARG A 836 29.23 -13.53 -19.57
C ARG A 836 29.08 -12.27 -20.44
N LEU A 837 28.06 -11.45 -20.18
CA LEU A 837 27.73 -10.28 -20.99
C LEU A 837 28.49 -9.00 -20.58
N PHE A 838 28.70 -8.78 -19.27
CA PHE A 838 29.16 -7.51 -18.72
C PHE A 838 30.41 -7.60 -17.83
N GLY A 839 30.96 -8.81 -17.62
CA GLY A 839 32.14 -9.04 -16.80
C GLY A 839 31.83 -9.44 -15.35
N PRO A 840 32.86 -9.87 -14.58
CA PRO A 840 32.68 -10.50 -13.28
C PRO A 840 32.12 -9.57 -12.19
N ASP A 841 32.25 -8.25 -12.38
CA ASP A 841 31.91 -7.21 -11.39
C ASP A 841 30.43 -6.79 -11.42
N VAL A 842 29.60 -7.45 -12.23
CA VAL A 842 28.15 -7.22 -12.27
C VAL A 842 27.50 -7.73 -10.96
N PRO A 843 26.65 -6.92 -10.29
CA PRO A 843 25.91 -7.37 -9.10
C PRO A 843 24.94 -8.51 -9.43
N THR A 844 24.65 -9.32 -8.43
CA THR A 844 23.70 -10.43 -8.54
C THR A 844 22.26 -9.94 -8.74
N MET A 845 21.37 -10.78 -9.28
CA MET A 845 19.94 -10.41 -9.43
C MET A 845 19.29 -10.07 -8.08
N SER A 846 19.67 -10.74 -6.99
CA SER A 846 19.28 -10.38 -5.62
C SER A 846 19.76 -9.00 -5.16
N GLU A 847 20.81 -8.43 -5.75
CA GLU A 847 21.22 -7.04 -5.53
C GLU A 847 20.52 -6.09 -6.50
N LEU A 848 20.43 -6.46 -7.78
CA LEU A 848 19.83 -5.64 -8.85
C LEU A 848 18.32 -5.44 -8.66
N LYS A 849 17.60 -6.35 -8.00
CA LYS A 849 16.19 -6.11 -7.60
C LYS A 849 16.03 -4.85 -6.75
N ASN A 850 17.05 -4.47 -5.97
CA ASN A 850 17.00 -3.25 -5.17
C ASN A 850 17.01 -1.97 -6.01
N ASN A 851 17.29 -2.05 -7.32
CA ASN A 851 17.17 -0.93 -8.25
C ASN A 851 15.74 -0.69 -8.76
N VAL A 852 14.79 -1.59 -8.49
CA VAL A 852 13.38 -1.37 -8.85
C VAL A 852 12.77 -0.29 -7.97
N ASP A 853 12.13 0.68 -8.60
CA ASP A 853 11.40 1.79 -7.99
C ASP A 853 9.91 1.47 -7.84
N MET A 854 9.29 0.92 -8.90
CA MET A 854 7.86 0.61 -8.96
C MET A 854 7.58 -0.73 -9.65
N LEU A 855 6.44 -1.34 -9.29
CA LEU A 855 5.91 -2.55 -9.91
C LEU A 855 4.51 -2.25 -10.50
N PHE A 856 4.40 -2.39 -11.81
CA PHE A 856 3.21 -2.13 -12.59
C PHE A 856 2.57 -3.47 -12.99
N LEU A 857 1.28 -3.68 -12.68
CA LEU A 857 0.60 -4.98 -12.85
C LEU A 857 -0.63 -4.84 -13.75
N ASN A 858 -0.66 -5.49 -14.92
CA ASN A 858 -1.87 -5.56 -15.76
C ASN A 858 -2.89 -6.60 -15.20
N ALA A 859 -3.33 -6.38 -13.97
CA ALA A 859 -4.41 -7.11 -13.33
C ALA A 859 -5.35 -6.15 -12.58
N HIS A 860 -6.56 -6.60 -12.24
CA HIS A 860 -7.49 -5.87 -11.38
C HIS A 860 -7.52 -6.52 -9.99
N PRO A 861 -7.53 -5.78 -8.87
CA PRO A 861 -7.45 -6.38 -7.52
C PRO A 861 -8.58 -7.39 -7.22
N ILE A 862 -9.78 -7.20 -7.78
CA ILE A 862 -10.89 -8.14 -7.65
C ILE A 862 -10.58 -9.54 -8.22
N TRP A 863 -9.64 -9.62 -9.16
CA TRP A 863 -9.25 -10.85 -9.86
C TRP A 863 -8.13 -11.59 -9.12
N GLU A 864 -7.06 -10.88 -8.77
CA GLU A 864 -5.92 -11.39 -7.99
C GLU A 864 -6.29 -11.70 -6.53
N GLY A 865 -7.38 -11.11 -6.05
CA GLY A 865 -7.67 -10.98 -4.62
C GLY A 865 -7.05 -9.71 -4.04
N ASN A 866 -7.74 -9.12 -3.07
CA ASN A 866 -7.41 -7.82 -2.48
C ASN A 866 -6.20 -7.89 -1.53
N ARG A 867 -5.01 -8.11 -2.08
CA ARG A 867 -3.75 -8.20 -1.33
C ARG A 867 -3.24 -6.81 -0.90
N PRO A 868 -2.73 -6.63 0.33
CA PRO A 868 -2.13 -5.36 0.76
C PRO A 868 -0.82 -5.04 0.04
N VAL A 869 -0.74 -3.85 -0.56
CA VAL A 869 0.43 -3.41 -1.34
C VAL A 869 0.89 -2.00 -0.93
N PRO A 870 2.21 -1.71 -0.96
CA PRO A 870 2.72 -0.37 -0.76
C PRO A 870 2.45 0.51 -2.00
N PRO A 871 2.53 1.86 -1.89
CA PRO A 871 2.21 2.78 -2.98
C PRO A 871 3.06 2.62 -4.26
N SER A 872 4.20 1.92 -4.20
CA SER A 872 5.01 1.56 -5.37
C SER A 872 4.41 0.48 -6.27
N VAL A 873 3.27 -0.13 -5.90
CA VAL A 873 2.54 -1.13 -6.73
C VAL A 873 1.32 -0.50 -7.40
N ILE A 874 1.31 -0.47 -8.73
CA ILE A 874 0.23 0.12 -9.52
C ILE A 874 -0.52 -0.98 -10.27
N TYR A 875 -1.79 -1.17 -9.93
CA TYR A 875 -2.71 -2.01 -10.70
C TYR A 875 -3.23 -1.27 -11.95
N MET A 876 -3.18 -1.93 -13.09
CA MET A 876 -3.43 -1.40 -14.44
C MET A 876 -4.21 -2.37 -15.33
N GLY A 877 -4.95 -3.32 -14.74
CA GLY A 877 -5.71 -4.32 -15.50
C GLY A 877 -6.59 -3.69 -16.59
N GLY A 878 -6.35 -4.11 -17.84
CA GLY A 878 -7.07 -3.65 -19.01
C GLY A 878 -6.28 -2.75 -19.96
N LEU A 879 -4.94 -2.62 -19.84
CA LEU A 879 -4.11 -1.83 -20.76
C LEU A 879 -4.32 -2.19 -22.25
N HIS A 880 -4.56 -3.47 -22.54
CA HIS A 880 -4.75 -4.00 -23.90
C HIS A 880 -6.16 -3.72 -24.49
N GLN A 881 -7.10 -3.18 -23.70
CA GLN A 881 -8.48 -2.97 -24.14
C GLN A 881 -8.57 -1.86 -25.18
N LYS A 882 -9.20 -2.17 -26.32
CA LYS A 882 -9.43 -1.23 -27.42
C LYS A 882 -10.84 -0.63 -27.32
N PRO A 883 -11.08 0.58 -27.85
CA PRO A 883 -12.43 1.15 -27.91
C PRO A 883 -13.41 0.18 -28.58
N GLN A 884 -14.60 0.04 -28.00
CA GLN A 884 -15.64 -0.85 -28.51
C GLN A 884 -16.02 -0.42 -29.94
N LYS A 885 -15.92 -1.38 -30.88
CA LYS A 885 -16.47 -1.25 -32.23
C LYS A 885 -17.88 -1.86 -32.24
N GLU A 886 -18.73 -1.38 -33.13
CA GLU A 886 -19.98 -2.06 -33.43
C GLU A 886 -19.68 -3.42 -34.06
N LEU A 887 -20.33 -4.47 -33.55
CA LEU A 887 -20.30 -5.80 -34.14
C LEU A 887 -21.34 -5.88 -35.27
N PRO A 888 -21.19 -6.82 -36.23
CA PRO A 888 -22.27 -7.13 -37.17
C PRO A 888 -23.56 -7.48 -36.42
N THR A 889 -24.72 -7.17 -37.01
CA THR A 889 -26.06 -7.37 -36.40
C THR A 889 -26.51 -8.85 -36.37
N GLN A 890 -25.59 -9.77 -36.14
CA GLN A 890 -25.82 -11.20 -35.97
C GLN A 890 -25.55 -11.57 -34.51
N GLU A 891 -26.35 -12.46 -33.93
CA GLU A 891 -26.11 -12.95 -32.58
C GLU A 891 -24.95 -13.96 -32.59
N PHE A 892 -23.85 -13.61 -31.93
CA PHE A 892 -22.69 -14.48 -31.73
C PHE A 892 -22.63 -14.94 -30.28
N LEU A 893 -22.67 -16.25 -30.06
CA LEU A 893 -22.30 -16.85 -28.78
C LEU A 893 -20.79 -17.13 -28.80
N LEU A 894 -20.03 -16.39 -27.98
CA LEU A 894 -18.60 -16.65 -27.76
C LEU A 894 -18.47 -17.62 -26.58
N LEU A 895 -18.05 -18.86 -26.86
CA LEU A 895 -17.60 -19.82 -25.86
C LEU A 895 -16.07 -19.88 -25.96
N ASP A 896 -15.38 -19.54 -24.87
CA ASP A 896 -13.92 -19.58 -24.77
C ASP A 896 -13.51 -20.81 -23.93
N PHE A 897 -12.51 -21.55 -24.39
CA PHE A 897 -12.16 -22.88 -23.87
C PHE A 897 -10.67 -22.96 -23.51
N TYR A 898 -10.38 -22.90 -22.22
CA TYR A 898 -9.02 -23.09 -21.70
C TYR A 898 -8.64 -24.57 -21.68
N VAL A 899 -7.62 -24.95 -22.46
CA VAL A 899 -7.03 -26.30 -22.44
C VAL A 899 -6.06 -26.38 -21.26
N ILE A 900 -6.53 -27.00 -20.18
CA ILE A 900 -5.95 -26.99 -18.82
C ILE A 900 -4.53 -27.60 -18.69
N SER A 901 -3.96 -28.21 -19.74
CA SER A 901 -2.68 -28.92 -19.67
C SER A 901 -1.41 -28.04 -19.70
N MET A 902 -1.49 -26.78 -20.13
CA MET A 902 -0.30 -26.11 -20.68
C MET A 902 0.46 -25.17 -19.73
N LEU A 903 -0.19 -24.38 -18.87
CA LEU A 903 0.47 -23.41 -17.97
C LEU A 903 -0.26 -23.26 -16.61
N GLY A 904 0.47 -22.80 -15.58
CA GLY A 904 -0.04 -22.69 -14.20
C GLY A 904 -1.05 -21.56 -13.95
N ASP A 905 -0.92 -20.46 -14.67
CA ASP A 905 -1.84 -19.32 -14.59
C ASP A 905 -3.26 -19.67 -15.06
N GLN A 906 -3.37 -20.64 -15.97
CA GLN A 906 -4.66 -21.11 -16.50
C GLN A 906 -5.47 -21.81 -15.41
N TRP A 907 -4.84 -22.61 -14.54
CA TRP A 907 -5.49 -23.23 -13.38
C TRP A 907 -6.02 -22.17 -12.40
N TYR A 908 -5.18 -21.18 -12.07
CA TYR A 908 -5.54 -20.06 -11.21
C TYR A 908 -6.75 -19.29 -11.76
N ASN A 909 -6.73 -18.93 -13.05
CA ASN A 909 -7.83 -18.21 -13.70
C ASN A 909 -9.13 -19.03 -13.76
N VAL A 910 -9.06 -20.35 -13.97
CA VAL A 910 -10.24 -21.23 -14.00
C VAL A 910 -10.91 -21.36 -12.63
N GLU A 911 -10.13 -21.45 -11.54
CA GLU A 911 -10.70 -21.40 -10.18
C GLU A 911 -11.43 -20.07 -9.92
N LYS A 912 -10.93 -18.93 -10.46
CA LYS A 912 -11.60 -17.63 -10.38
C LYS A 912 -12.88 -17.56 -11.24
N TYR A 913 -12.92 -18.13 -12.46
CA TYR A 913 -14.15 -18.19 -13.27
C TYR A 913 -15.29 -18.91 -12.53
N VAL A 914 -14.97 -20.02 -11.86
CA VAL A 914 -15.93 -20.79 -11.04
C VAL A 914 -16.30 -20.01 -9.78
N HIS A 915 -15.34 -19.45 -9.06
CA HIS A 915 -15.59 -18.70 -7.82
C HIS A 915 -16.51 -17.48 -8.01
N HIS A 916 -16.35 -16.75 -9.12
CA HIS A 916 -17.21 -15.61 -9.44
C HIS A 916 -18.53 -16.00 -10.13
N GLY A 917 -18.77 -17.29 -10.39
CA GLY A 917 -19.97 -17.75 -11.08
C GLY A 917 -20.09 -17.19 -12.49
N ILE A 918 -18.97 -17.15 -13.24
CA ILE A 918 -18.90 -16.65 -14.62
C ILE A 918 -18.38 -17.70 -15.62
N GLY A 919 -18.03 -18.90 -15.15
CA GLY A 919 -17.68 -20.05 -15.98
C GLY A 919 -17.73 -21.36 -15.20
N LEU A 920 -17.44 -22.47 -15.88
CA LEU A 920 -17.34 -23.82 -15.31
C LEU A 920 -15.94 -24.39 -15.55
N GLN A 921 -15.50 -25.30 -14.69
CA GLN A 921 -14.28 -26.08 -14.87
C GLN A 921 -14.63 -27.48 -15.37
N LEU A 922 -13.94 -27.93 -16.41
CA LEU A 922 -14.05 -29.27 -16.99
C LEU A 922 -12.64 -29.83 -17.19
N ASP A 923 -12.39 -31.07 -16.76
CA ASP A 923 -11.13 -31.75 -17.06
C ASP A 923 -11.23 -32.43 -18.44
N LEU A 924 -10.46 -31.93 -19.40
CA LEU A 924 -10.47 -32.42 -20.78
C LEU A 924 -10.07 -33.91 -20.92
N LEU A 925 -9.40 -34.48 -19.91
CA LEU A 925 -8.97 -35.89 -19.93
C LEU A 925 -10.01 -36.87 -19.37
N SER A 926 -11.04 -36.39 -18.68
CA SER A 926 -12.08 -37.22 -18.07
C SER A 926 -13.53 -36.83 -18.40
N THR A 927 -13.77 -35.60 -18.85
CA THR A 927 -15.11 -35.10 -19.22
C THR A 927 -15.66 -35.84 -20.44
N ASN A 928 -16.88 -36.37 -20.35
CA ASN A 928 -17.56 -37.02 -21.47
C ASN A 928 -18.48 -36.07 -22.28
N GLU A 929 -19.02 -36.58 -23.39
CA GLU A 929 -19.83 -35.80 -24.35
C GLU A 929 -21.08 -35.17 -23.70
N ASP A 930 -21.75 -35.88 -22.79
CA ASP A 930 -22.98 -35.38 -22.17
C ASP A 930 -22.70 -34.43 -21.01
N GLU A 931 -21.61 -34.63 -20.26
CA GLU A 931 -21.09 -33.64 -19.30
C GLU A 931 -20.73 -32.32 -19.99
N PHE A 932 -20.03 -32.39 -21.13
CA PHE A 932 -19.65 -31.23 -21.92
C PHE A 932 -20.87 -30.47 -22.46
N LYS A 933 -21.86 -31.17 -23.03
CA LYS A 933 -23.16 -30.58 -23.42
C LYS A 933 -23.88 -29.93 -22.25
N ASN A 934 -23.96 -30.61 -21.11
CA ASN A 934 -24.66 -30.11 -19.92
C ASN A 934 -23.99 -28.85 -19.35
N ALA A 935 -22.67 -28.78 -19.36
CA ALA A 935 -21.93 -27.57 -18.96
C ALA A 935 -22.25 -26.38 -19.88
N ILE A 936 -22.23 -26.58 -21.21
CA ILE A 936 -22.60 -25.55 -22.20
C ILE A 936 -24.06 -25.12 -22.01
N HIS A 937 -25.00 -26.06 -21.88
CA HIS A 937 -26.40 -25.74 -21.62
C HIS A 937 -26.63 -25.02 -20.29
N THR A 938 -25.82 -25.29 -19.27
CA THR A 938 -25.90 -24.57 -17.98
C THR A 938 -25.52 -23.11 -18.14
N VAL A 939 -24.34 -22.82 -18.71
CA VAL A 939 -23.82 -21.45 -18.87
C VAL A 939 -24.65 -20.61 -19.85
N ILE A 940 -25.29 -21.23 -20.85
CA ILE A 940 -26.19 -20.53 -21.79
C ILE A 940 -27.54 -20.16 -21.14
N ASN A 941 -28.15 -21.09 -20.40
CA ASN A 941 -29.55 -20.94 -19.96
C ASN A 941 -29.68 -20.29 -18.56
N ASP A 942 -28.66 -20.37 -17.72
CA ASP A 942 -28.66 -19.70 -16.41
C ASP A 942 -28.19 -18.24 -16.53
N GLU A 943 -29.15 -17.31 -16.46
CA GLU A 943 -28.89 -15.87 -16.51
C GLU A 943 -27.94 -15.37 -15.42
N SER A 944 -27.71 -16.13 -14.33
CA SER A 944 -26.80 -15.72 -13.25
C SER A 944 -25.38 -15.52 -13.76
N TYR A 945 -24.89 -16.36 -14.68
CA TYR A 945 -23.57 -16.22 -15.31
C TYR A 945 -23.43 -14.88 -16.04
N ARG A 946 -24.44 -14.51 -16.85
CA ARG A 946 -24.45 -13.21 -17.56
C ARG A 946 -24.49 -12.04 -16.57
N LYS A 947 -25.36 -12.09 -15.56
CA LYS A 947 -25.50 -11.04 -14.53
C LYS A 947 -24.23 -10.89 -13.68
N ASN A 948 -23.53 -11.98 -13.40
CA ASN A 948 -22.24 -11.96 -12.71
C ASN A 948 -21.15 -11.32 -13.59
N VAL A 949 -21.09 -11.64 -14.89
CA VAL A 949 -20.18 -10.97 -15.85
C VAL A 949 -20.49 -9.48 -15.95
N GLU A 950 -21.76 -9.08 -16.04
CA GLU A 950 -22.18 -7.67 -16.12
C GLU A 950 -21.84 -6.89 -14.84
N LYS A 951 -22.02 -7.49 -13.66
CA LYS A 951 -21.63 -6.92 -12.37
C LYS A 951 -20.12 -6.83 -12.18
N LEU A 952 -19.37 -7.86 -12.59
CA LEU A 952 -17.90 -7.82 -12.56
C LEU A 952 -17.38 -6.74 -13.51
N ARG A 953 -18.00 -6.62 -14.69
CA ARG A 953 -17.71 -5.59 -15.69
C ARG A 953 -17.96 -4.18 -15.13
N SER A 954 -19.09 -3.90 -14.48
CA SER A 954 -19.38 -2.56 -13.95
C SER A 954 -18.36 -2.13 -12.90
N VAL A 955 -17.96 -3.04 -12.00
CA VAL A 955 -16.91 -2.81 -11.00
C VAL A 955 -15.53 -2.60 -11.65
N MET A 956 -15.17 -3.41 -12.65
CA MET A 956 -13.87 -3.28 -13.34
C MET A 956 -13.73 -1.99 -14.16
N TYR A 957 -14.82 -1.44 -14.71
CA TYR A 957 -14.78 -0.18 -15.47
C TYR A 957 -14.94 1.08 -14.60
N ASP A 958 -15.49 0.97 -13.39
CA ASP A 958 -15.62 2.09 -12.46
C ASP A 958 -14.31 2.37 -11.70
N GLN A 959 -13.38 3.03 -12.39
CA GLN A 959 -12.07 3.42 -11.86
C GLN A 959 -11.83 4.94 -12.03
N PRO A 960 -11.11 5.61 -11.10
CA PRO A 960 -10.98 7.07 -11.09
C PRO A 960 -10.13 7.61 -12.26
N GLN A 961 -9.21 6.79 -12.77
CA GLN A 961 -8.38 7.07 -13.94
C GLN A 961 -8.31 5.81 -14.84
N PRO A 962 -8.32 5.95 -16.17
CA PRO A 962 -8.07 4.83 -17.09
C PRO A 962 -6.72 4.14 -16.79
N PRO A 963 -6.58 2.82 -17.01
CA PRO A 963 -5.33 2.11 -16.73
C PRO A 963 -4.10 2.69 -17.44
N LEU A 964 -4.25 3.11 -18.70
CA LEU A 964 -3.18 3.71 -19.50
C LEU A 964 -2.73 5.06 -18.95
N GLU A 965 -3.67 5.98 -18.68
CA GLU A 965 -3.37 7.28 -18.06
C GLU A 965 -2.70 7.12 -16.69
N ARG A 966 -3.11 6.12 -15.91
CA ARG A 966 -2.51 5.79 -14.61
C ARG A 966 -1.06 5.31 -14.76
N ALA A 967 -0.79 4.39 -15.68
CA ALA A 967 0.55 3.89 -15.97
C ALA A 967 1.49 5.06 -16.31
N ILE A 968 1.05 5.90 -17.23
CA ILE A 968 1.81 7.04 -17.74
C ILE A 968 2.05 8.08 -16.65
N TRP A 969 1.04 8.45 -15.87
CA TRP A 969 1.19 9.43 -14.79
C TRP A 969 2.24 8.99 -13.75
N TRP A 970 2.26 7.69 -13.40
CA TRP A 970 3.26 7.13 -12.48
C TRP A 970 4.66 7.01 -13.12
N THR A 971 4.74 6.73 -14.43
CA THR A 971 6.02 6.80 -15.16
C THR A 971 6.59 8.22 -15.20
N GLU A 972 5.75 9.22 -15.50
CA GLU A 972 6.14 10.63 -15.44
C GLU A 972 6.52 11.03 -14.00
N HIS A 973 5.86 10.49 -12.96
CA HIS A 973 6.23 10.73 -11.56
C HIS A 973 7.63 10.19 -11.23
N VAL A 974 7.96 8.95 -11.64
CA VAL A 974 9.32 8.39 -11.48
C VAL A 974 10.36 9.28 -12.15
N LEU A 975 10.08 9.80 -13.35
CA LEU A 975 10.94 10.76 -14.04
C LEU A 975 11.06 12.09 -13.28
N ARG A 976 9.94 12.69 -12.84
CA ARG A 976 9.91 13.98 -12.11
C ARG A 976 10.74 13.99 -10.83
N HIS A 977 10.82 12.86 -10.11
CA HIS A 977 11.54 12.77 -8.83
C HIS A 977 12.89 12.03 -8.92
N GLY A 978 13.29 11.58 -10.12
CA GLY A 978 14.54 10.82 -10.31
C GLY A 978 14.52 9.44 -9.63
N GLY A 979 13.35 8.82 -9.56
CA GLY A 979 13.09 7.57 -8.83
C GLY A 979 11.89 7.66 -7.89
N ALA A 980 11.37 6.49 -7.51
CA ALA A 980 10.24 6.32 -6.59
C ALA A 980 10.52 5.32 -5.45
N ARG A 981 11.79 4.96 -5.18
CA ARG A 981 12.17 4.15 -3.98
C ARG A 981 11.55 4.64 -2.67
N HIS A 982 11.26 5.94 -2.57
CA HIS A 982 10.59 6.55 -1.42
C HIS A 982 9.11 6.10 -1.22
N LEU A 983 8.54 5.32 -2.15
CA LEU A 983 7.21 4.70 -2.07
C LEU A 983 7.24 3.19 -1.76
N ARG A 984 8.42 2.55 -1.71
CA ARG A 984 8.55 1.13 -1.35
C ARG A 984 8.22 0.92 0.13
N GLY A 985 7.71 -0.27 0.45
CA GLY A 985 7.51 -0.68 1.84
C GLY A 985 8.88 -0.94 2.51
N PRO A 986 9.07 -0.59 3.79
CA PRO A 986 10.35 -0.77 4.50
C PRO A 986 10.80 -2.23 4.61
N ALA A 987 9.87 -3.19 4.48
CA ALA A 987 10.17 -4.62 4.35
C ALA A 987 11.04 -4.97 3.13
N ALA A 988 11.10 -4.12 2.09
CA ALA A 988 11.85 -4.37 0.85
C ALA A 988 13.38 -4.50 1.04
N ASN A 989 13.90 -4.14 2.21
CA ASN A 989 15.32 -4.18 2.56
C ASN A 989 15.63 -5.18 3.70
N MET A 990 14.67 -6.04 4.09
CA MET A 990 14.82 -6.98 5.20
C MET A 990 14.89 -8.43 4.73
N SER A 991 15.60 -9.26 5.50
CA SER A 991 15.51 -10.72 5.39
C SER A 991 14.19 -11.24 5.95
N TRP A 992 13.75 -12.41 5.47
CA TRP A 992 12.57 -13.11 6.00
C TRP A 992 12.69 -13.43 7.51
N THR A 993 13.92 -13.64 8.00
CA THR A 993 14.24 -13.86 9.42
C THR A 993 14.02 -12.61 10.28
N GLU A 994 14.26 -11.42 9.74
CA GLU A 994 14.00 -10.14 10.41
C GLU A 994 12.51 -9.78 10.37
N TYR A 995 11.85 -9.97 9.21
CA TYR A 995 10.42 -9.73 9.03
C TYR A 995 9.52 -10.61 9.91
N LEU A 996 9.98 -11.82 10.27
CA LEU A 996 9.32 -12.69 11.25
C LEU A 996 9.86 -12.53 12.69
N GLU A 997 10.81 -11.61 12.91
CA GLU A 997 11.47 -11.32 14.20
C GLU A 997 11.92 -12.59 14.95
N LEU A 998 12.45 -13.59 14.23
CA LEU A 998 12.72 -14.92 14.80
C LEU A 998 13.77 -14.89 15.93
N GLU A 999 14.67 -13.90 15.95
CA GLU A 999 15.56 -13.68 17.10
C GLU A 999 14.78 -13.39 18.39
N LEU A 1000 13.73 -12.55 18.34
CA LEU A 1000 12.91 -12.23 19.50
C LEU A 1000 12.11 -13.46 19.96
N VAL A 1001 11.61 -14.27 19.02
CA VAL A 1001 10.94 -15.55 19.34
C VAL A 1001 11.90 -16.49 20.06
N LEU A 1002 13.13 -16.64 19.57
CA LEU A 1002 14.16 -17.47 20.20
C LEU A 1002 14.59 -16.95 21.57
N ILE A 1003 14.68 -15.62 21.76
CA ILE A 1003 14.96 -15.00 23.07
C ILE A 1003 13.82 -15.29 24.07
N VAL A 1004 12.56 -15.15 23.65
CA VAL A 1004 11.40 -15.46 24.50
C VAL A 1004 11.37 -16.95 24.87
N ILE A 1005 11.62 -17.85 23.91
CA ILE A 1005 11.74 -19.29 24.17
C ILE A 1005 12.87 -19.55 25.18
N ALA A 1006 14.06 -18.98 24.99
CA ALA A 1006 15.19 -19.17 25.91
C ALA A 1006 14.89 -18.68 27.34
N ILE A 1007 14.19 -17.55 27.49
CA ILE A 1007 13.74 -17.04 28.79
C ILE A 1007 12.72 -17.99 29.45
N VAL A 1008 11.73 -18.46 28.69
CA VAL A 1008 10.70 -19.40 29.20
C VAL A 1008 11.32 -20.74 29.58
N THR A 1009 12.18 -21.31 28.74
CA THR A 1009 12.93 -22.54 29.04
C THR A 1009 13.83 -22.35 30.26
N GLY A 1010 14.54 -21.23 30.37
CA GLY A 1010 15.35 -20.90 31.55
C GLY A 1010 14.53 -20.82 32.84
N PHE A 1011 13.37 -20.17 32.79
CA PHE A 1011 12.44 -20.09 33.92
C PHE A 1011 11.88 -21.46 34.31
N LEU A 1012 11.48 -22.29 33.34
CA LEU A 1012 11.02 -23.66 33.57
C LEU A 1012 12.12 -24.56 34.16
N LEU A 1013 13.38 -24.39 33.74
CA LEU A 1013 14.53 -25.08 34.33
C LEU A 1013 14.76 -24.65 35.78
N VAL A 1014 14.67 -23.34 36.09
CA VAL A 1014 14.78 -22.83 37.47
C VAL A 1014 13.63 -23.34 38.35
N LEU A 1015 12.38 -23.33 37.87
CA LEU A 1015 11.25 -23.94 38.58
C LEU A 1015 11.44 -25.43 38.83
N SER A 1016 11.95 -26.17 37.83
CA SER A 1016 12.26 -27.60 37.96
C SER A 1016 13.37 -27.85 39.00
N LEU A 1017 14.39 -26.98 39.05
CA LEU A 1017 15.47 -27.05 40.04
C LEU A 1017 14.94 -26.76 41.45
N ILE A 1018 14.07 -25.75 41.61
CA ILE A 1018 13.41 -25.41 42.87
C ILE A 1018 12.52 -26.58 43.33
N ALA A 1019 11.72 -27.16 42.45
CA ALA A 1019 10.88 -28.32 42.75
C ALA A 1019 11.72 -29.55 43.17
N TYR A 1020 12.84 -29.81 42.48
CA TYR A 1020 13.79 -30.87 42.84
C TYR A 1020 14.45 -30.62 44.22
N CYS A 1021 14.86 -29.38 44.50
CA CYS A 1021 15.41 -28.99 45.81
C CYS A 1021 14.38 -29.12 46.94
N LEU A 1022 13.13 -28.70 46.72
CA LEU A 1022 12.02 -28.88 47.66
C LEU A 1022 11.73 -30.36 47.89
N TRP A 1023 11.64 -31.18 46.84
CA TRP A 1023 11.46 -32.64 46.95
C TRP A 1023 12.61 -33.28 47.76
N LYS A 1024 13.86 -32.90 47.48
CA LYS A 1024 15.05 -33.38 48.21
C LYS A 1024 15.01 -32.96 49.69
N PHE A 1025 14.59 -31.73 49.99
CA PHE A 1025 14.41 -31.24 51.36
C PHE A 1025 13.29 -31.99 52.10
N VAL A 1026 12.11 -32.17 51.49
CA VAL A 1026 11.00 -32.94 52.08
C VAL A 1026 11.40 -34.40 52.32
N LYS A 1027 12.10 -35.03 51.36
CA LYS A 1027 12.66 -36.39 51.50
C LYS A 1027 13.68 -36.49 52.65
N MET A 1028 14.49 -35.44 52.86
CA MET A 1028 15.43 -35.35 53.98
C MET A 1028 14.71 -35.16 55.32
N GLN A 1029 13.69 -34.29 55.39
CA GLN A 1029 12.87 -34.08 56.59
C GLN A 1029 12.10 -35.35 57.00
N MET A 1030 11.53 -36.09 56.05
CA MET A 1030 10.91 -37.39 56.32
C MET A 1030 11.91 -38.43 56.86
N LYS A 1031 13.15 -38.43 56.35
CA LYS A 1031 14.21 -39.29 56.87
C LYS A 1031 14.67 -38.87 58.27
N TYR A 1032 14.76 -37.56 58.55
CA TYR A 1032 15.14 -37.03 59.85
C TYR A 1032 14.10 -37.33 60.93
N ARG A 1033 12.79 -37.17 60.64
CA ARG A 1033 11.72 -37.59 61.58
C ARG A 1033 11.83 -39.09 61.92
N LYS A 1034 11.94 -39.96 60.90
CA LYS A 1034 12.19 -41.41 61.10
C LYS A 1034 13.51 -41.76 61.82
N LEU A 1035 14.40 -40.81 62.08
CA LEU A 1035 15.64 -40.97 62.86
C LEU A 1035 15.58 -40.23 64.22
N LYS A 1036 14.40 -39.72 64.58
CA LYS A 1036 14.08 -39.08 65.86
C LYS A 1036 12.89 -39.76 66.56
N ASP A 1037 12.02 -40.40 65.77
CA ASP A 1037 10.90 -41.23 66.21
C ASP A 1037 11.35 -42.70 66.52
N ASN A 1038 12.63 -43.02 66.28
CA ASN A 1038 13.35 -44.24 66.67
C ASN A 1038 14.53 -43.86 67.57
#